data_AF-A0A2A7A869-F1
#
_entry.id   AF-A0A2A7A869-F1
#
_cell.length_a   1.000
_cell.length_b   1.000
_cell.length_c   1.000
_cell.angle_alpha   90.00
_cell.angle_beta   90.00
_cell.angle_gamma   90.00
#
_symmetry.space_group_name_H-M   'P 1'
#
loop_
_entity.id
_entity.type
_entity.pdbx_description
1 polymer ?
#
loop_
_entity_poly.entity_id
_entity_poly.type
_entity_poly.pdbx_seq_one_letter_code
_entity_poly.pdbx_strand_id
1 'polypeptide(L)'
;MALGEERFVGLAADFEGKLRMKNAILFIGRNMKEDVVRQIIGLYPWKIIATSRNTLPLEELQGIHIKIYSDEGDITAANLWKNDEFPVVYVWKKDESLNEEECQTLEITGESEEEYRVRRAQGMMKRLCKMIDNHNAMVVVGYAPETDNDMPYRAFATAVYNDCAIADNIQFWSEKSEETKLKKLADLKGIEFHTESLDEVLKARYEWNQSDEVKSNDSDAQYEIFYKNGKAVTISSREFLPYRKLAFVLTEQKVFAVRPYGKVMQAKWFYNFLIRSSADGPQWYGYLKNSDFHVSREFEIVLKCAVKRELLGEAIAGADKEMPIILCGAPGSSKSVALAALAYEIYSEHNNPVIFIDNDTLLFSDKSEEGDALKTLMEKIDACDGDARILLIWDCSSYQNVTSNAQHLSQMLLNRGRRFVLVCSAYETPVEKTSKRRCFSYIEDGKKHFVQSTDVTSQMFLENGCCYINTDREMNTKEKNDFWEKIKTYSGIENQKLQLEKKNLQDQMDIFQCFYRIINLLRPNLERALGREELMVNHYVVKQLDKTFSQENTNNLGSIAQAFIEAGLSREEMESIRQRIEKQAEESSSEYNLEKFNACIALFGRFKLEVPYAIAVWMLKENSYEKDKPINVELYNVLTTRIPWIHYSEMKDGSDYAFSFRNPLEAEIFLSRNGINANQQVELLCEILRVYQEHWEELPSSFARNLQQLIRLMGPNSQYTAFRENGEKRQEHSDILRQSEKIVQTLRTVCNVVPDRDAGFATLLVTYSREYYGKKWEELYKSKPETYTEESYEKRIKELEETITFANRQLEYLERGIDEVPTGIREKKYLSDQKNGLIVEITRCNIWLQKNYRRYRDKFGKTMGMLPGLNYRDIYEQLYKAILYSPENGHVYNALFDAFEEVYEHGDLNEQQKLKYLSETKLIADDCAVLEIQNRGADDHDEIQEHLLKIQEFATEYKVTIRDVQKNTMKPEFAQLYHEMIETNQATAVTFVCQQELDAAGVTGENRKLGDLELTKEQRNTCRKVAEFMQEEPNKTCIQGNYFALSLLLRAVWMNATGYRLMEKEGQKIQLLPTQWKEIRRISELCCEAAQSNTVGNRARPIFSLIRALAVLQCTRDFKKCEEIIQGIGVDLFTRSPRMRVPFIYCDQDGPIHYNGMIEKLEGRTAWIHLETDDPYLSGMHKVRYRMVGVTSMNNPPRENEYLRGLILGIGYNGFSAYKDNGQERR
;
A
#
# COMPACT_ATOMS: atom_id res chain seq x y z
N MET A 1 -3.75 33.25 46.43
CA MET A 1 -3.01 32.93 45.19
C MET A 1 -2.76 31.43 45.07
N ALA A 2 -2.16 30.75 46.06
CA ALA A 2 -1.92 29.29 46.02
C ALA A 2 -3.17 28.37 45.83
N LEU A 3 -4.35 28.75 46.34
CA LEU A 3 -5.60 27.99 46.16
C LEU A 3 -6.20 28.05 44.74
N GLY A 4 -5.78 29.01 43.91
CA GLY A 4 -6.26 29.16 42.53
C GLY A 4 -5.52 28.26 41.55
N GLU A 5 -4.20 28.17 41.67
CA GLU A 5 -3.34 27.31 40.85
C GLU A 5 -3.66 25.82 41.04
N GLU A 6 -3.88 25.35 42.27
CA GLU A 6 -4.27 23.95 42.53
C GLU A 6 -5.58 23.55 41.82
N ARG A 7 -6.54 24.48 41.69
CA ARG A 7 -7.80 24.24 40.98
C ARG A 7 -7.59 24.07 39.48
N PHE A 8 -6.78 24.94 38.85
CA PHE A 8 -6.47 24.83 37.42
C PHE A 8 -5.62 23.60 37.10
N VAL A 9 -4.70 23.21 37.99
CA VAL A 9 -3.93 21.96 37.85
C VAL A 9 -4.84 20.73 37.98
N GLY A 10 -5.79 20.74 38.93
CA GLY A 10 -6.78 19.67 39.06
C GLY A 10 -7.69 19.53 37.84
N LEU A 11 -8.16 20.66 37.29
CA LEU A 11 -8.94 20.70 36.06
C LEU A 11 -8.12 20.29 34.84
N ALA A 12 -6.85 20.64 34.77
CA ALA A 12 -5.93 20.21 33.72
C ALA A 12 -5.75 18.69 33.71
N ALA A 13 -5.59 18.08 34.88
CA ALA A 13 -5.49 16.63 35.02
C ALA A 13 -6.80 15.91 34.64
N ASP A 14 -7.96 16.46 35.00
CA ASP A 14 -9.27 15.92 34.62
C ASP A 14 -9.52 16.05 33.10
N PHE A 15 -9.22 17.22 32.53
CA PHE A 15 -9.28 17.48 31.09
C PHE A 15 -8.39 16.51 30.30
N GLU A 16 -7.14 16.31 30.75
CA GLU A 16 -6.22 15.35 30.14
C GLU A 16 -6.71 13.91 30.30
N GLY A 17 -7.17 13.51 31.49
CA GLY A 17 -7.70 12.17 31.73
C GLY A 17 -8.86 11.81 30.81
N LYS A 18 -9.75 12.76 30.51
CA LYS A 18 -10.94 12.57 29.66
C LYS A 18 -10.62 12.52 28.17
N LEU A 19 -9.64 13.28 27.71
CA LEU A 19 -9.33 13.43 26.27
C LEU A 19 -8.12 12.62 25.80
N ARG A 20 -7.29 12.06 26.69
CA ARG A 20 -6.02 11.38 26.35
C ARG A 20 -6.17 10.22 25.35
N MET A 21 -7.31 9.54 25.32
CA MET A 21 -7.59 8.41 24.42
C MET A 21 -8.75 8.72 23.45
N LYS A 22 -9.01 10.01 23.21
CA LYS A 22 -10.12 10.49 22.38
C LYS A 22 -9.64 11.44 21.29
N ASN A 23 -10.31 11.44 20.15
CA ASN A 23 -10.16 12.49 19.16
C ASN A 23 -10.88 13.74 19.67
N ALA A 24 -10.12 14.83 19.85
CA ALA A 24 -10.67 16.08 20.37
C ALA A 24 -11.05 17.02 19.22
N ILE A 25 -12.33 17.37 19.16
CA ILE A 25 -12.93 18.36 18.26
C ILE A 25 -13.06 19.67 19.02
N LEU A 26 -12.49 20.75 18.50
CA LEU A 26 -12.62 22.09 19.09
C LEU A 26 -13.68 22.89 18.34
N PHE A 27 -14.78 23.25 19.00
CA PHE A 27 -15.74 24.21 18.47
C PHE A 27 -15.43 25.63 18.99
N ILE A 28 -15.21 26.58 18.09
CA ILE A 28 -14.88 27.97 18.43
C ILE A 28 -15.97 28.93 17.94
N GLY A 29 -16.65 29.55 18.89
CA GLY A 29 -17.64 30.61 18.64
C GLY A 29 -17.04 32.01 18.47
N ARG A 30 -17.92 33.01 18.28
CA ARG A 30 -17.50 34.40 17.99
C ARG A 30 -17.14 35.21 19.23
N ASN A 31 -17.59 34.81 20.42
CA ASN A 31 -17.43 35.56 21.66
C ASN A 31 -16.11 35.24 22.40
N MET A 32 -15.00 35.31 21.67
CA MET A 32 -13.64 35.23 22.21
C MET A 32 -12.66 36.10 21.44
N LYS A 33 -11.69 36.66 22.17
CA LYS A 33 -10.58 37.44 21.61
C LYS A 33 -9.64 36.54 20.81
N GLU A 34 -9.05 37.09 19.76
CA GLU A 34 -8.18 36.37 18.83
C GLU A 34 -6.94 35.78 19.52
N ASP A 35 -6.30 36.52 20.43
CA ASP A 35 -5.14 36.03 21.20
C ASP A 35 -5.44 34.78 22.05
N VAL A 36 -6.65 34.69 22.61
CA VAL A 36 -7.09 33.55 23.42
C VAL A 36 -7.35 32.34 22.52
N VAL A 37 -8.02 32.56 21.39
CA VAL A 37 -8.26 31.51 20.38
C VAL A 37 -6.94 30.93 19.88
N ARG A 38 -5.95 31.80 19.61
CA ARG A 38 -4.61 31.43 19.20
C ARG A 38 -3.92 30.53 20.23
N GLN A 39 -4.02 30.87 21.52
CA GLN A 39 -3.45 30.06 22.60
C GLN A 39 -4.12 28.69 22.72
N ILE A 40 -5.45 28.62 22.65
CA ILE A 40 -6.18 27.34 22.73
C ILE A 40 -5.80 26.41 21.57
N ILE A 41 -5.66 26.94 20.35
CA ILE A 41 -5.24 26.14 19.18
C ILE A 41 -3.80 25.62 19.37
N GLY A 42 -2.88 26.44 19.88
CA GLY A 42 -1.46 26.05 20.03
C GLY A 42 -1.14 25.12 21.20
N LEU A 43 -1.95 25.11 22.27
CA LEU A 43 -1.63 24.41 23.53
C LEU A 43 -2.16 22.97 23.62
N TYR A 44 -2.99 22.52 22.68
CA TYR A 44 -3.53 21.15 22.67
C TYR A 44 -3.51 20.54 21.26
N PRO A 45 -3.20 19.24 21.11
CA PRO A 45 -3.21 18.56 19.81
C PRO A 45 -4.65 18.22 19.38
N TRP A 46 -5.39 19.23 18.92
CA TRP A 46 -6.73 19.05 18.36
C TRP A 46 -6.69 18.21 17.07
N LYS A 47 -7.76 17.46 16.79
CA LYS A 47 -7.90 16.72 15.54
C LYS A 47 -8.73 17.48 14.50
N ILE A 48 -9.73 18.25 14.95
CA ILE A 48 -10.64 19.03 14.10
C ILE A 48 -10.90 20.37 14.77
N ILE A 49 -10.99 21.44 13.98
CA ILE A 49 -11.56 22.72 14.44
C ILE A 49 -12.87 22.97 13.70
N ALA A 50 -13.98 23.06 14.45
CA ALA A 50 -15.25 23.57 13.95
C ALA A 50 -15.41 25.02 14.41
N THR A 51 -15.96 25.90 13.58
CA THR A 51 -16.13 27.31 13.96
C THR A 51 -17.35 27.97 13.33
N SER A 52 -17.91 28.93 14.05
CA SER A 52 -18.88 29.89 13.52
C SER A 52 -18.26 31.24 13.16
N ARG A 53 -16.95 31.41 13.37
CA ARG A 53 -16.21 32.64 13.05
C ARG A 53 -15.99 32.75 11.55
N ASN A 54 -15.84 33.97 11.05
CA ASN A 54 -15.47 34.22 9.64
C ASN A 54 -14.00 33.84 9.38
N THR A 55 -13.12 33.98 10.38
CA THR A 55 -11.67 33.72 10.28
C THR A 55 -11.13 33.09 11.56
N LEU A 56 -10.00 32.38 11.43
CA LEU A 56 -9.25 31.76 12.52
C LEU A 56 -7.76 32.08 12.41
N PRO A 57 -7.04 32.26 13.55
CA PRO A 57 -5.59 32.46 13.57
C PRO A 57 -4.88 31.13 13.34
N LEU A 58 -4.80 30.70 12.08
CA LEU A 58 -4.25 29.40 11.68
C LEU A 58 -2.71 29.39 11.63
N GLU A 59 -2.04 30.51 11.95
CA GLU A 59 -0.58 30.60 11.92
C GLU A 59 0.10 29.66 12.94
N GLU A 60 -0.60 29.23 13.98
CA GLU A 60 -0.09 28.25 14.96
C GLU A 60 0.00 26.81 14.41
N LEU A 61 -0.63 26.55 13.25
CA LEU A 61 -0.61 25.27 12.56
C LEU A 61 0.41 25.24 11.40
N GLN A 62 1.44 26.10 11.46
CA GLN A 62 2.48 26.20 10.42
C GLN A 62 3.18 24.85 10.16
N GLY A 63 3.28 24.48 8.88
CA GLY A 63 3.85 23.21 8.43
C GLY A 63 2.84 22.06 8.31
N ILE A 64 1.57 22.30 8.66
CA ILE A 64 0.46 21.34 8.50
C ILE A 64 -0.41 21.79 7.32
N HIS A 65 -0.82 20.86 6.46
CA HIS A 65 -1.71 21.17 5.33
C HIS A 65 -3.15 21.31 5.85
N ILE A 66 -3.75 22.49 5.72
CA ILE A 66 -5.09 22.77 6.25
C ILE A 66 -6.13 22.60 5.15
N LYS A 67 -7.23 21.88 5.44
CA LYS A 67 -8.37 21.74 4.54
C LYS A 67 -9.62 22.37 5.14
N ILE A 68 -10.25 23.26 4.37
CA ILE A 68 -11.44 23.99 4.78
C ILE A 68 -12.69 23.28 4.23
N TYR A 69 -13.68 23.09 5.11
CA TYR A 69 -14.98 22.51 4.80
C TYR A 69 -16.10 23.50 5.11
N SER A 70 -16.93 23.79 4.11
CA SER A 70 -18.09 24.71 4.20
C SER A 70 -19.42 24.03 3.92
N ASP A 71 -19.41 22.81 3.38
CA ASP A 71 -20.60 22.16 2.83
C ASP A 71 -21.00 20.93 3.63
N GLU A 72 -22.31 20.77 3.82
CA GLU A 72 -22.86 19.68 4.63
C GLU A 72 -22.44 18.30 4.09
N GLY A 73 -22.48 18.12 2.76
CA GLY A 73 -22.11 16.85 2.11
C GLY A 73 -20.64 16.47 2.29
N ASP A 74 -19.76 17.44 2.57
CA ASP A 74 -18.33 17.17 2.75
C ASP A 74 -17.96 16.79 4.19
N ILE A 75 -18.86 17.03 5.15
CA ILE A 75 -18.67 16.63 6.57
C ILE A 75 -18.96 15.14 6.69
N THR A 76 -17.95 14.34 6.39
CA THR A 76 -17.96 12.87 6.55
C THR A 76 -16.71 12.43 7.31
N ALA A 77 -16.77 11.29 7.97
CA ALA A 77 -15.61 10.72 8.67
C ALA A 77 -14.43 10.50 7.70
N ALA A 78 -14.75 10.05 6.48
CA ALA A 78 -13.81 9.87 5.38
C ALA A 78 -12.99 11.13 5.02
N ASN A 79 -13.58 12.32 5.16
CA ASN A 79 -12.94 13.60 4.88
C ASN A 79 -12.24 14.17 6.11
N LEU A 80 -12.88 14.08 7.28
CA LEU A 80 -12.42 14.76 8.49
C LEU A 80 -11.32 14.00 9.25
N TRP A 81 -11.14 12.71 9.05
CA TRP A 81 -10.12 11.95 9.79
C TRP A 81 -8.87 11.60 8.97
N LYS A 82 -8.60 12.37 7.91
CA LYS A 82 -7.38 12.24 7.11
C LYS A 82 -6.17 12.74 7.93
N ASN A 83 -5.01 12.11 7.74
CA ASN A 83 -3.79 12.47 8.47
C ASN A 83 -2.84 13.38 7.71
N ASP A 84 -3.01 13.50 6.41
CA ASP A 84 -2.27 14.42 5.54
C ASP A 84 -2.84 15.84 5.57
N GLU A 85 -4.06 16.03 6.10
CA GLU A 85 -4.73 17.33 6.19
C GLU A 85 -5.29 17.59 7.60
N PHE A 86 -5.30 18.84 8.03
CA PHE A 86 -5.95 19.31 9.25
C PHE A 86 -7.30 19.94 8.90
N PRO A 87 -8.44 19.35 9.31
CA PRO A 87 -9.76 19.84 8.96
C PRO A 87 -10.19 21.07 9.76
N VAL A 88 -10.67 22.08 9.03
CA VAL A 88 -11.33 23.26 9.59
C VAL A 88 -12.74 23.37 9.00
N VAL A 89 -13.76 23.21 9.84
CA VAL A 89 -15.17 23.19 9.45
C VAL A 89 -15.83 24.54 9.81
N TYR A 90 -16.28 25.28 8.80
CA TYR A 90 -17.01 26.53 8.99
C TYR A 90 -18.51 26.28 9.04
N VAL A 91 -19.04 26.07 10.24
CA VAL A 91 -20.45 25.68 10.47
C VAL A 91 -21.41 26.86 10.23
N TRP A 92 -20.95 28.11 10.39
CA TRP A 92 -21.79 29.30 10.22
C TRP A 92 -21.02 30.46 9.59
N LYS A 93 -21.57 31.02 8.50
CA LYS A 93 -21.04 32.19 7.81
C LYS A 93 -22.18 33.14 7.44
N LYS A 94 -22.32 34.19 8.25
CA LYS A 94 -23.41 35.17 8.10
C LYS A 94 -23.19 36.14 6.93
N ASP A 95 -21.93 36.48 6.64
CA ASP A 95 -21.56 37.60 5.75
C ASP A 95 -21.10 37.17 4.35
N GLU A 96 -21.17 35.87 4.02
CA GLU A 96 -20.76 35.33 2.71
C GLU A 96 -21.95 35.30 1.73
N SER A 97 -21.82 35.85 0.52
CA SER A 97 -22.87 35.80 -0.50
C SER A 97 -23.17 34.36 -0.96
N LEU A 98 -24.45 34.05 -1.19
CA LEU A 98 -24.85 32.75 -1.74
C LEU A 98 -24.35 32.57 -3.19
N ASN A 99 -24.02 31.33 -3.56
CA ASN A 99 -23.65 30.96 -4.91
C ASN A 99 -24.90 30.66 -5.80
N GLU A 100 -24.69 30.41 -7.10
CA GLU A 100 -25.81 30.19 -8.04
C GLU A 100 -26.67 28.95 -7.71
N GLU A 101 -26.08 27.86 -7.24
CA GLU A 101 -26.82 26.64 -6.84
C GLU A 101 -27.63 26.86 -5.57
N GLU A 102 -27.10 27.60 -4.62
CA GLU A 102 -27.78 27.98 -3.38
C GLU A 102 -28.98 28.89 -3.69
N CYS A 103 -28.81 29.87 -4.59
CA CYS A 103 -29.89 30.72 -5.08
C CYS A 103 -30.98 29.90 -5.80
N GLN A 104 -30.62 28.93 -6.66
CA GLN A 104 -31.58 28.03 -7.30
C GLN A 104 -32.33 27.17 -6.27
N THR A 105 -31.65 26.74 -5.21
CA THR A 105 -32.28 25.98 -4.12
C THR A 105 -33.33 26.81 -3.40
N LEU A 106 -33.07 28.10 -3.14
CA LEU A 106 -34.05 29.03 -2.58
C LEU A 106 -35.28 29.20 -3.47
N GLU A 107 -35.08 29.34 -4.79
CA GLU A 107 -36.18 29.45 -5.75
C GLU A 107 -37.07 28.19 -5.79
N ILE A 108 -36.47 27.00 -5.68
CA ILE A 108 -37.19 25.72 -5.68
C ILE A 108 -37.92 25.48 -4.36
N THR A 109 -37.27 25.77 -3.24
CA THR A 109 -37.79 25.46 -1.89
C THR A 109 -38.73 26.53 -1.34
N GLY A 110 -38.62 27.77 -1.83
CA GLY A 110 -39.34 28.92 -1.29
C GLY A 110 -38.84 29.41 0.08
N GLU A 111 -37.68 28.91 0.53
CA GLU A 111 -37.01 29.34 1.78
C GLU A 111 -36.46 30.76 1.63
N SER A 112 -36.37 31.51 2.73
CA SER A 112 -35.56 32.73 2.80
C SER A 112 -34.06 32.39 2.95
N GLU A 113 -33.18 33.33 2.57
CA GLU A 113 -31.72 33.17 2.71
C GLU A 113 -31.29 32.85 4.16
N GLU A 114 -31.93 33.47 5.15
CA GLU A 114 -31.67 33.20 6.56
C GLU A 114 -32.11 31.79 6.97
N GLU A 115 -33.30 31.34 6.54
CA GLU A 115 -33.81 29.98 6.80
C GLU A 115 -32.89 28.91 6.19
N TYR A 116 -32.41 29.14 4.97
CA TYR A 116 -31.45 28.26 4.31
C TYR A 116 -30.13 28.16 5.10
N ARG A 117 -29.57 29.30 5.55
CA ARG A 117 -28.34 29.32 6.35
C ARG A 117 -28.51 28.58 7.67
N VAL A 118 -29.65 28.79 8.36
CA VAL A 118 -29.98 28.09 9.61
C VAL A 118 -30.06 26.59 9.36
N ARG A 119 -30.75 26.16 8.29
CA ARG A 119 -30.90 24.76 7.92
C ARG A 119 -29.55 24.11 7.59
N ARG A 120 -28.70 24.77 6.79
CA ARG A 120 -27.34 24.30 6.45
C ARG A 120 -26.48 24.14 7.70
N ALA A 121 -26.43 25.15 8.55
CA ALA A 121 -25.63 25.11 9.78
C ALA A 121 -26.13 24.04 10.76
N GLN A 122 -27.44 23.84 10.86
CA GLN A 122 -28.03 22.73 11.60
C GLN A 122 -27.60 21.38 10.99
N GLY A 123 -27.63 21.23 9.67
CA GLY A 123 -27.19 20.02 8.97
C GLY A 123 -25.71 19.71 9.22
N MET A 124 -24.84 20.72 9.11
CA MET A 124 -23.41 20.59 9.39
C MET A 124 -23.13 20.19 10.85
N MET A 125 -23.78 20.87 11.80
CA MET A 125 -23.64 20.57 13.22
C MET A 125 -24.20 19.18 13.57
N LYS A 126 -25.31 18.78 12.94
CA LYS A 126 -25.87 17.43 13.07
C LYS A 126 -24.86 16.37 12.67
N ARG A 127 -24.17 16.53 11.54
CA ARG A 127 -23.13 15.58 11.10
C ARG A 127 -21.95 15.52 12.07
N LEU A 128 -21.51 16.66 12.61
CA LEU A 128 -20.48 16.69 13.67
C LEU A 128 -20.95 15.99 14.96
N CYS A 129 -22.18 16.26 15.41
CA CYS A 129 -22.74 15.65 16.61
C CYS A 129 -22.92 14.12 16.48
N LYS A 130 -23.25 13.62 15.29
CA LYS A 130 -23.31 12.18 15.01
C LYS A 130 -21.97 11.47 15.17
N MET A 131 -20.86 12.17 14.95
CA MET A 131 -19.53 11.60 15.15
C MET A 131 -19.13 11.54 16.62
N ILE A 132 -19.82 12.24 17.53
CA ILE A 132 -19.52 12.25 18.97
C ILE A 132 -19.98 10.93 19.59
N ASP A 133 -19.01 10.17 20.07
CA ASP A 133 -19.18 8.85 20.67
C ASP A 133 -18.15 8.67 21.82
N ASN A 134 -17.90 7.44 22.26
CA ASN A 134 -16.92 7.19 23.32
C ASN A 134 -15.47 7.55 22.94
N HIS A 135 -15.17 7.78 21.66
CA HIS A 135 -13.85 8.13 21.12
C HIS A 135 -13.72 9.57 20.71
N ASN A 136 -14.79 10.19 20.28
CA ASN A 136 -14.77 11.54 19.75
C ASN A 136 -15.44 12.45 20.79
N ALA A 137 -14.69 13.43 21.26
CA ALA A 137 -15.18 14.40 22.24
C ALA A 137 -15.12 15.81 21.64
N MET A 138 -16.09 16.65 22.01
CA MET A 138 -16.19 18.02 21.53
C MET A 138 -16.04 19.02 22.66
N VAL A 139 -15.12 19.96 22.50
CA VAL A 139 -14.88 21.06 23.43
C VAL A 139 -15.39 22.34 22.79
N VAL A 140 -16.37 22.99 23.42
CA VAL A 140 -17.02 24.19 22.90
C VAL A 140 -16.55 25.39 23.72
N VAL A 141 -16.06 26.41 23.02
CA VAL A 141 -15.57 27.65 23.61
C VAL A 141 -16.08 28.86 22.85
N GLY A 142 -16.44 29.92 23.58
CA GLY A 142 -16.77 31.23 22.99
C GLY A 142 -18.04 31.27 22.16
N TYR A 143 -18.94 30.30 22.30
CA TYR A 143 -20.21 30.26 21.59
C TYR A 143 -21.22 31.22 22.26
N ALA A 144 -21.73 32.21 21.53
CA ALA A 144 -22.66 33.20 22.08
C ALA A 144 -23.97 33.27 21.28
N PRO A 145 -24.91 32.35 21.53
CA PRO A 145 -26.19 32.27 20.81
C PRO A 145 -27.10 33.49 20.97
N GLU A 146 -26.86 34.32 21.99
CA GLU A 146 -27.65 35.54 22.26
C GLU A 146 -27.18 36.74 21.43
N THR A 147 -26.08 36.60 20.69
CA THR A 147 -25.62 37.61 19.73
C THR A 147 -26.09 37.23 18.33
N ASP A 148 -26.72 38.17 17.63
CA ASP A 148 -27.20 37.95 16.24
C ASP A 148 -26.09 37.57 15.26
N ASN A 149 -24.82 37.67 15.66
CA ASN A 149 -23.68 37.40 14.80
C ASN A 149 -23.18 35.96 14.87
N ASP A 150 -23.51 35.16 15.87
CA ASP A 150 -23.06 33.76 16.01
C ASP A 150 -24.08 32.77 15.41
N MET A 151 -23.75 31.47 15.40
CA MET A 151 -24.67 30.42 14.95
C MET A 151 -25.97 30.46 15.78
N PRO A 152 -27.15 30.33 15.15
CA PRO A 152 -28.43 30.37 15.87
C PRO A 152 -28.56 29.26 16.92
N TYR A 153 -29.00 29.64 18.13
CA TYR A 153 -29.23 28.70 19.25
C TYR A 153 -30.05 27.49 18.83
N ARG A 154 -31.15 27.72 18.09
CA ARG A 154 -32.07 26.66 17.71
C ARG A 154 -31.39 25.60 16.86
N ALA A 155 -30.56 25.99 15.89
CA ALA A 155 -29.83 25.06 15.04
C ALA A 155 -28.84 24.22 15.85
N PHE A 156 -28.03 24.88 16.70
CA PHE A 156 -27.03 24.21 17.54
C PHE A 156 -27.69 23.27 18.56
N ALA A 157 -28.67 23.78 19.31
CA ALA A 157 -29.35 23.02 20.36
C ALA A 157 -30.15 21.85 19.78
N THR A 158 -30.75 22.00 18.59
CA THR A 158 -31.45 20.88 17.93
C THR A 158 -30.48 19.77 17.56
N ALA A 159 -29.31 20.09 16.99
CA ALA A 159 -28.29 19.11 16.65
C ALA A 159 -27.71 18.43 17.91
N VAL A 160 -27.32 19.20 18.92
CA VAL A 160 -26.79 18.65 20.19
C VAL A 160 -27.85 17.82 20.93
N TYR A 161 -29.11 18.25 20.94
CA TYR A 161 -30.14 17.55 21.71
C TYR A 161 -30.66 16.28 21.00
N ASN A 162 -30.83 16.32 19.67
CA ASN A 162 -31.44 15.21 18.92
C ASN A 162 -30.42 14.25 18.30
N ASP A 163 -29.25 14.75 17.90
CA ASP A 163 -28.32 14.00 17.06
C ASP A 163 -27.01 13.62 17.79
N CYS A 164 -26.75 14.17 18.98
CA CYS A 164 -25.62 13.76 19.82
C CYS A 164 -26.02 12.56 20.71
N ALA A 165 -25.34 11.44 20.50
CA ALA A 165 -25.55 10.21 21.24
C ALA A 165 -25.07 10.30 22.69
N ILE A 166 -23.87 10.85 22.93
CA ILE A 166 -23.22 10.91 24.25
C ILE A 166 -22.89 12.36 24.61
N ALA A 167 -23.86 13.05 25.18
CA ALA A 167 -23.74 14.46 25.53
C ALA A 167 -22.65 14.75 26.59
N ASP A 168 -22.32 13.79 27.46
CA ASP A 168 -21.23 13.89 28.45
C ASP A 168 -19.84 14.01 27.79
N ASN A 169 -19.70 13.66 26.51
CA ASN A 169 -18.47 13.88 25.74
C ASN A 169 -18.41 15.28 25.10
N ILE A 170 -19.38 16.13 25.40
CA ILE A 170 -19.35 17.56 25.11
C ILE A 170 -18.97 18.31 26.38
N GLN A 171 -18.08 19.30 26.25
CA GLN A 171 -17.72 20.20 27.34
C GLN A 171 -17.88 21.64 26.91
N PHE A 172 -18.58 22.43 27.72
CA PHE A 172 -18.71 23.88 27.54
C PHE A 172 -17.74 24.59 28.48
N TRP A 173 -16.90 25.46 27.93
CA TRP A 173 -15.83 26.14 28.66
C TRP A 173 -15.89 27.65 28.49
N SER A 174 -15.35 28.37 29.48
CA SER A 174 -15.32 29.84 29.53
C SER A 174 -16.71 30.48 29.53
N GLU A 175 -17.72 29.78 30.08
CA GLU A 175 -19.11 30.23 30.10
C GLU A 175 -19.46 31.07 31.33
N LYS A 176 -20.42 31.98 31.20
CA LYS A 176 -20.89 32.82 32.33
C LYS A 176 -21.67 31.97 33.34
N SER A 177 -21.50 32.23 34.64
CA SER A 177 -22.19 31.46 35.70
C SER A 177 -23.71 31.68 35.78
N GLU A 178 -24.23 32.67 35.06
CA GLU A 178 -25.66 33.01 34.97
C GLU A 178 -26.48 31.88 34.31
N GLU A 179 -27.79 31.85 34.57
CA GLU A 179 -28.69 30.82 34.02
C GLU A 179 -29.00 31.09 32.53
N THR A 180 -28.07 30.70 31.65
CA THR A 180 -28.20 30.86 30.19
C THR A 180 -28.94 29.70 29.53
N LYS A 181 -29.39 29.87 28.27
CA LYS A 181 -29.99 28.78 27.47
C LYS A 181 -29.03 27.60 27.30
N LEU A 182 -27.72 27.86 27.19
CA LEU A 182 -26.67 26.83 27.13
C LEU A 182 -26.54 26.04 28.42
N LYS A 183 -26.58 26.72 29.57
CA LYS A 183 -26.57 26.05 30.87
C LYS A 183 -27.80 25.15 31.05
N LYS A 184 -28.98 25.62 30.63
CA LYS A 184 -30.20 24.80 30.61
C LYS A 184 -30.07 23.57 29.70
N LEU A 185 -29.48 23.73 28.51
CA LEU A 185 -29.20 22.62 27.61
C LEU A 185 -28.23 21.62 28.27
N ALA A 186 -27.19 22.13 28.92
CA ALA A 186 -26.20 21.31 29.60
C ALA A 186 -26.82 20.51 30.75
N ASP A 187 -27.59 21.17 31.62
CA ASP A 187 -28.30 20.52 32.73
C ASP A 187 -29.31 19.47 32.24
N LEU A 188 -30.00 19.73 31.12
CA LEU A 188 -30.98 18.80 30.54
C LEU A 188 -30.34 17.56 29.91
N LYS A 189 -29.10 17.67 29.40
CA LYS A 189 -28.43 16.60 28.64
C LYS A 189 -27.22 15.99 29.34
N GLY A 190 -26.82 16.50 30.50
CA GLY A 190 -25.64 16.03 31.23
C GLY A 190 -24.30 16.57 30.70
N ILE A 191 -24.32 17.64 29.88
CA ILE A 191 -23.10 18.22 29.30
C ILE A 191 -22.28 18.88 30.41
N GLU A 192 -20.96 18.67 30.40
CA GLU A 192 -20.09 19.32 31.37
C GLU A 192 -19.99 20.82 31.12
N PHE A 193 -20.18 21.60 32.18
CA PHE A 193 -20.22 23.05 32.13
C PHE A 193 -19.18 23.65 33.06
N HIS A 194 -18.19 24.33 32.49
CA HIS A 194 -17.07 24.94 33.20
C HIS A 194 -17.11 26.47 33.04
N THR A 195 -17.00 27.16 34.16
CA THR A 195 -16.94 28.64 34.19
C THR A 195 -15.52 29.17 34.00
N GLU A 196 -14.55 28.30 34.18
CA GLU A 196 -13.12 28.54 34.10
C GLU A 196 -12.66 28.73 32.66
N SER A 197 -11.59 29.51 32.47
CA SER A 197 -10.99 29.68 31.16
C SER A 197 -10.26 28.40 30.73
N LEU A 198 -10.58 27.92 29.52
CA LEU A 198 -9.86 26.79 28.92
C LEU A 198 -8.39 27.13 28.64
N ASP A 199 -8.06 28.37 28.25
CA ASP A 199 -6.67 28.74 27.96
C ASP A 199 -5.79 28.72 29.22
N GLU A 200 -6.33 29.09 30.38
CA GLU A 200 -5.65 29.00 31.66
C GLU A 200 -5.47 27.53 32.11
N VAL A 201 -6.48 26.68 31.89
CA VAL A 201 -6.37 25.22 32.15
C VAL A 201 -5.31 24.57 31.27
N LEU A 202 -5.28 24.89 29.98
CA LEU A 202 -4.29 24.36 29.03
C LEU A 202 -2.88 24.87 29.33
N LYS A 203 -2.71 26.11 29.77
CA LYS A 203 -1.43 26.64 30.26
C LYS A 203 -0.98 25.91 31.52
N ALA A 204 -1.86 25.75 32.50
CA ALA A 204 -1.55 25.01 33.72
C ALA A 204 -1.16 23.55 33.42
N ARG A 205 -1.81 22.90 32.44
CA ARG A 205 -1.40 21.58 31.94
C ARG A 205 0.01 21.60 31.35
N TYR A 206 0.29 22.57 30.49
CA TYR A 206 1.59 22.71 29.84
C TYR A 206 2.70 22.97 30.88
N GLU A 207 2.45 23.85 31.85
CA GLU A 207 3.35 24.14 32.97
C GLU A 207 3.52 22.94 33.91
N TRP A 208 2.44 22.20 34.19
CA TRP A 208 2.46 20.98 35.01
C TRP A 208 3.31 19.89 34.36
N ASN A 209 3.16 19.64 33.06
CA ASN A 209 3.98 18.69 32.31
C ASN A 209 5.47 19.10 32.25
N GLN A 210 5.78 20.40 32.34
CA GLN A 210 7.18 20.87 32.48
C GLN A 210 7.73 20.74 33.90
N SER A 211 6.88 20.66 34.92
CA SER A 211 7.31 20.66 36.33
C SER A 211 7.81 19.30 36.85
N ASP A 212 7.47 18.19 36.19
CA ASP A 212 7.93 16.83 36.52
C ASP A 212 9.23 16.40 35.81
N GLU A 213 9.80 17.23 34.92
CA GLU A 213 11.12 16.99 34.33
C GLU A 213 12.16 18.00 34.82
N VAL A 214 13.29 17.46 35.26
CA VAL A 214 14.47 18.15 35.78
C VAL A 214 14.83 19.37 34.92
N LYS A 215 15.05 20.52 35.59
CA LYS A 215 15.69 21.72 35.03
C LYS A 215 16.92 21.35 34.18
N SER A 216 16.79 21.41 32.86
CA SER A 216 17.88 21.72 31.94
C SER A 216 17.35 22.53 30.77
N ASN A 217 18.09 23.58 30.43
CA ASN A 217 17.69 24.70 29.58
C ASN A 217 17.29 24.31 28.14
N ASP A 218 16.39 25.14 27.61
CA ASP A 218 15.98 25.35 26.22
C ASP A 218 15.15 24.26 25.50
N SER A 219 13.85 24.58 25.37
CA SER A 219 12.92 24.27 24.26
C SER A 219 12.39 22.85 24.07
N ASP A 220 11.13 22.65 24.48
CA ASP A 220 9.99 22.25 23.62
C ASP A 220 10.03 20.98 22.75
N ALA A 221 10.82 19.97 23.09
CA ALA A 221 10.55 18.61 22.61
C ALA A 221 10.84 17.55 23.68
N GLN A 222 9.97 16.54 23.82
CA GLN A 222 10.47 15.24 24.26
C GLN A 222 11.54 14.86 23.24
N TYR A 223 12.80 14.78 23.64
CA TYR A 223 13.89 14.37 22.76
C TYR A 223 14.11 12.88 22.89
N GLU A 224 14.17 12.15 21.77
CA GLU A 224 14.66 10.79 21.74
C GLU A 224 16.18 10.78 21.53
N ILE A 225 16.87 9.81 22.14
CA ILE A 225 18.33 9.69 22.10
C ILE A 225 18.71 8.49 21.23
N PHE A 226 19.50 8.73 20.19
CA PHE A 226 20.17 7.68 19.41
C PHE A 226 21.67 7.96 19.33
N TYR A 227 22.43 7.04 18.74
CA TYR A 227 23.89 7.12 18.72
C TYR A 227 24.45 7.25 17.30
N LYS A 228 25.44 8.13 17.14
CA LYS A 228 26.14 8.39 15.87
C LYS A 228 27.62 8.69 16.16
N ASN A 229 28.51 7.91 15.55
CA ASN A 229 29.97 8.04 15.69
C ASN A 229 30.47 8.12 17.15
N GLY A 230 29.93 7.26 18.02
CA GLY A 230 30.29 7.17 19.44
C GLY A 230 29.69 8.28 20.31
N LYS A 231 28.83 9.15 19.77
CA LYS A 231 28.16 10.23 20.51
C LYS A 231 26.66 10.00 20.59
N ALA A 232 26.08 10.39 21.72
CA ALA A 232 24.63 10.50 21.87
C ALA A 232 24.13 11.74 21.11
N VAL A 233 23.07 11.56 20.34
CA VAL A 233 22.43 12.57 19.51
C VAL A 233 20.96 12.64 19.89
N THR A 234 20.45 13.84 20.07
CA THR A 234 19.05 14.12 20.42
C THR A 234 18.27 14.58 19.20
N ILE A 235 17.03 14.12 19.07
CA ILE A 235 16.10 14.55 18.04
C ILE A 235 14.69 14.60 18.64
N SER A 236 13.87 15.57 18.21
CA SER A 236 12.52 15.73 18.75
C SER A 236 11.64 14.53 18.43
N SER A 237 10.93 14.00 19.43
CA SER A 237 9.93 12.93 19.27
C SER A 237 8.84 13.29 18.25
N ARG A 238 8.53 14.59 18.09
CA ARG A 238 7.57 15.07 17.06
C ARG A 238 8.08 14.80 15.65
N GLU A 239 9.39 14.83 15.44
CA GLU A 239 9.97 14.55 14.13
C GLU A 239 9.80 13.10 13.69
N PHE A 240 9.57 12.17 14.63
CA PHE A 240 9.33 10.76 14.33
C PHE A 240 7.86 10.42 14.12
N LEU A 241 6.91 11.28 14.52
CA LEU A 241 5.47 11.03 14.37
C LEU A 241 5.07 10.67 12.93
N PRO A 242 5.55 11.36 11.87
CA PRO A 242 5.20 11.01 10.49
C PRO A 242 5.72 9.64 10.05
N TYR A 243 6.72 9.09 10.74
CA TYR A 243 7.41 7.86 10.33
C TYR A 243 7.07 6.65 11.19
N ARG A 244 6.35 6.82 12.32
CA ARG A 244 6.04 5.73 13.27
C ARG A 244 5.44 4.47 12.64
N LYS A 245 4.73 4.63 11.51
CA LYS A 245 4.03 3.57 10.76
C LYS A 245 4.87 2.93 9.66
N LEU A 246 5.99 3.57 9.34
CA LEU A 246 6.91 3.20 8.27
C LEU A 246 8.14 2.48 8.81
N ALA A 247 8.81 3.14 9.74
CA ALA A 247 10.11 2.77 10.24
C ALA A 247 10.33 3.45 11.59
N PHE A 248 11.15 2.86 12.43
CA PHE A 248 11.55 3.53 13.65
C PHE A 248 13.05 3.47 13.86
N VAL A 249 13.58 4.54 14.42
CA VAL A 249 14.96 4.63 14.86
C VAL A 249 15.08 3.91 16.19
N LEU A 250 16.13 3.13 16.39
CA LEU A 250 16.43 2.59 17.72
C LEU A 250 16.95 3.73 18.60
N THR A 251 16.17 4.04 19.63
CA THR A 251 16.45 5.08 20.61
C THR A 251 16.49 4.48 22.01
N GLU A 252 17.09 5.18 22.97
CA GLU A 252 17.14 4.71 24.36
C GLU A 252 15.74 4.47 24.91
N GLN A 253 14.83 5.39 24.62
CA GLN A 253 13.43 5.33 25.01
C GLN A 253 12.76 4.07 24.49
N LYS A 254 13.02 3.67 23.24
CA LYS A 254 12.47 2.43 22.66
C LYS A 254 13.12 1.17 23.20
N VAL A 255 14.46 1.10 23.18
CA VAL A 255 15.20 -0.11 23.55
C VAL A 255 15.00 -0.46 25.02
N PHE A 256 14.88 0.56 25.88
CA PHE A 256 14.79 0.39 27.31
C PHE A 256 13.39 0.60 27.91
N ALA A 257 12.35 0.70 27.09
CA ALA A 257 10.96 0.91 27.52
C ALA A 257 10.49 -0.14 28.55
N VAL A 258 10.94 -1.40 28.39
CA VAL A 258 10.58 -2.52 29.26
C VAL A 258 11.84 -3.16 29.81
N ARG A 259 11.90 -3.32 31.14
CA ARG A 259 13.03 -3.97 31.83
C ARG A 259 12.50 -5.02 32.82
N PRO A 260 12.50 -6.32 32.45
CA PRO A 260 11.98 -7.35 33.34
C PRO A 260 12.99 -7.66 34.46
N TYR A 261 12.65 -7.26 35.69
CA TYR A 261 13.43 -7.56 36.88
C TYR A 261 12.78 -8.68 37.71
N GLY A 262 13.57 -9.69 38.09
CA GLY A 262 13.13 -10.79 38.94
C GLY A 262 12.49 -11.96 38.17
N LYS A 263 12.53 -13.16 38.76
CA LYS A 263 12.20 -14.43 38.08
C LYS A 263 10.76 -14.50 37.55
N VAL A 264 9.79 -13.99 38.32
CA VAL A 264 8.36 -14.03 37.93
C VAL A 264 8.09 -13.12 36.73
N MET A 265 8.63 -11.90 36.74
CA MET A 265 8.50 -10.98 35.62
C MET A 265 9.30 -11.46 34.41
N GLN A 266 10.50 -11.99 34.60
CA GLN A 266 11.28 -12.60 33.52
C GLN A 266 10.52 -13.75 32.85
N ALA A 267 9.83 -14.59 33.62
CA ALA A 267 9.03 -15.67 33.04
C ALA A 267 7.83 -15.16 32.21
N LYS A 268 7.13 -14.15 32.72
CA LYS A 268 6.06 -13.47 31.97
C LYS A 268 6.57 -12.83 30.67
N TRP A 269 7.69 -12.12 30.73
CA TRP A 269 8.24 -11.42 29.57
C TRP A 269 8.96 -12.36 28.60
N PHE A 270 9.53 -13.48 29.06
CA PHE A 270 10.04 -14.55 28.20
C PHE A 270 8.89 -15.19 27.41
N TYR A 271 7.76 -15.42 28.07
CA TYR A 271 6.55 -15.87 27.37
C TYR A 271 6.08 -14.85 26.32
N ASN A 272 6.00 -13.56 26.68
CA ASN A 272 5.67 -12.49 25.72
C ASN A 272 6.66 -12.44 24.55
N PHE A 273 7.96 -12.63 24.81
CA PHE A 273 8.98 -12.65 23.77
C PHE A 273 8.71 -13.77 22.75
N LEU A 274 8.35 -14.97 23.20
CA LEU A 274 8.09 -16.11 22.32
C LEU A 274 6.85 -15.92 21.43
N ILE A 275 5.80 -15.24 21.92
CA ILE A 275 4.52 -15.07 21.19
C ILE A 275 4.44 -13.76 20.40
N ARG A 276 5.05 -12.68 20.89
CA ARG A 276 4.94 -11.33 20.31
C ARG A 276 6.01 -11.06 19.26
N SER A 277 7.18 -11.69 19.35
CA SER A 277 8.28 -11.42 18.40
C SER A 277 7.91 -11.74 16.95
N SER A 278 6.89 -12.59 16.70
CA SER A 278 6.39 -12.88 15.35
C SER A 278 5.25 -11.96 14.89
N ALA A 279 4.56 -11.25 15.80
CA ALA A 279 3.35 -10.48 15.51
C ALA A 279 3.55 -8.96 15.68
N ASP A 280 4.19 -8.56 16.77
CA ASP A 280 4.36 -7.17 17.21
C ASP A 280 5.77 -6.63 16.87
N GLY A 281 6.53 -7.35 16.05
CA GLY A 281 7.91 -7.00 15.71
C GLY A 281 8.91 -7.19 16.87
N PRO A 282 10.10 -6.55 16.79
CA PRO A 282 11.19 -6.74 17.73
C PRO A 282 10.85 -6.46 19.20
N GLN A 283 11.04 -7.45 20.05
CA GLN A 283 10.86 -7.34 21.49
C GLN A 283 12.19 -6.98 22.17
N TRP A 284 12.54 -5.69 22.22
CA TRP A 284 13.87 -5.20 22.65
C TRP A 284 14.34 -5.73 24.02
N TYR A 285 13.41 -5.87 24.96
CA TYR A 285 13.68 -6.41 26.29
C TYR A 285 14.27 -7.83 26.27
N GLY A 286 14.04 -8.60 25.21
CA GLY A 286 14.58 -9.96 25.06
C GLY A 286 16.05 -10.02 24.63
N TYR A 287 16.66 -8.89 24.27
CA TYR A 287 18.07 -8.79 23.87
C TYR A 287 18.93 -8.07 24.92
N LEU A 288 18.30 -7.52 25.98
CA LEU A 288 19.02 -6.85 27.05
C LEU A 288 19.91 -7.85 27.81
N LYS A 289 21.04 -7.36 28.33
CA LYS A 289 22.02 -8.19 29.07
C LYS A 289 21.44 -8.94 30.26
N ASN A 290 20.35 -8.44 30.87
CA ASN A 290 19.67 -9.02 32.03
C ASN A 290 18.52 -9.99 31.68
N SER A 291 18.14 -10.08 30.40
CA SER A 291 16.98 -10.85 29.92
C SER A 291 17.22 -11.40 28.52
N ASP A 292 18.43 -11.92 28.28
CA ASP A 292 18.88 -12.50 27.01
C ASP A 292 18.08 -13.78 26.66
N PHE A 293 16.89 -13.56 26.10
CA PHE A 293 15.90 -14.57 25.75
C PHE A 293 16.17 -15.19 24.38
N HIS A 294 16.86 -14.47 23.49
CA HIS A 294 17.15 -14.93 22.12
C HIS A 294 18.11 -16.12 22.13
N VAL A 295 17.91 -17.12 21.29
CA VAL A 295 18.89 -18.22 21.11
C VAL A 295 19.82 -17.83 19.98
N SER A 296 21.10 -17.62 20.27
CA SER A 296 22.05 -17.12 19.25
C SER A 296 22.43 -18.23 18.28
N ARG A 297 22.22 -17.97 16.99
CA ARG A 297 22.47 -18.92 15.90
C ARG A 297 23.86 -18.76 15.28
N GLU A 298 24.42 -19.83 14.76
CA GLU A 298 25.75 -19.85 14.14
C GLU A 298 25.83 -18.92 12.92
N PHE A 299 24.80 -18.88 12.09
CA PHE A 299 24.73 -17.98 10.94
C PHE A 299 24.75 -16.49 11.33
N GLU A 300 24.38 -16.13 12.56
CA GLU A 300 24.44 -14.75 13.03
C GLU A 300 25.87 -14.22 13.08
N ILE A 301 26.87 -15.08 13.30
CA ILE A 301 28.28 -14.69 13.30
C ILE A 301 28.68 -14.19 11.91
N VAL A 302 28.24 -14.92 10.88
CA VAL A 302 28.46 -14.61 9.46
C VAL A 302 27.76 -13.29 9.09
N LEU A 303 26.49 -13.14 9.49
CA LEU A 303 25.70 -11.92 9.30
C LEU A 303 26.35 -10.71 9.95
N LYS A 304 26.72 -10.81 11.23
CA LYS A 304 27.38 -9.73 11.98
C LYS A 304 28.70 -9.33 11.34
N CYS A 305 29.49 -10.29 10.89
CA CYS A 305 30.75 -10.01 10.21
C CYS A 305 30.53 -9.26 8.89
N ALA A 306 29.58 -9.71 8.05
CA ALA A 306 29.26 -9.04 6.79
C ALA A 306 28.80 -7.59 7.00
N VAL A 307 27.86 -7.38 7.93
CA VAL A 307 27.28 -6.07 8.22
C VAL A 307 28.32 -5.10 8.80
N LYS A 308 29.15 -5.54 9.76
CA LYS A 308 30.16 -4.68 10.37
C LYS A 308 31.22 -4.22 9.35
N ARG A 309 31.61 -5.08 8.41
CA ARG A 309 32.57 -4.71 7.35
C ARG A 309 31.98 -3.65 6.41
N GLU A 310 30.74 -3.84 5.97
CA GLU A 310 30.05 -2.86 5.15
C GLU A 310 29.81 -1.54 5.90
N LEU A 311 29.52 -1.57 7.21
CA LEU A 311 29.40 -0.34 8.02
C LEU A 311 30.74 0.43 8.13
N LEU A 312 31.86 -0.28 8.14
CA LEU A 312 33.22 0.28 8.09
C LEU A 312 33.65 0.73 6.68
N GLY A 313 32.84 0.45 5.65
CA GLY A 313 33.18 0.74 4.25
C GLY A 313 34.17 -0.21 3.60
N GLU A 314 34.43 -1.35 4.25
CA GLU A 314 35.17 -2.47 3.68
C GLU A 314 34.23 -3.30 2.81
N ALA A 315 34.65 -3.63 1.58
CA ALA A 315 33.89 -4.52 0.73
C ALA A 315 33.93 -5.96 1.27
N ILE A 316 32.79 -6.64 1.25
CA ILE A 316 32.73 -8.09 1.40
C ILE A 316 33.49 -8.74 0.23
N ALA A 317 34.30 -9.77 0.49
CA ALA A 317 35.14 -10.39 -0.53
C ALA A 317 34.30 -10.84 -1.76
N GLY A 318 34.61 -10.29 -2.94
CA GLY A 318 33.93 -10.62 -4.21
C GLY A 318 32.57 -9.96 -4.43
N ALA A 319 32.07 -9.17 -3.45
CA ALA A 319 30.87 -8.35 -3.58
C ALA A 319 31.19 -6.96 -4.14
N ASP A 320 30.27 -6.41 -4.91
CA ASP A 320 30.32 -5.00 -5.30
C ASP A 320 30.00 -4.12 -4.06
N LYS A 321 30.56 -2.91 -4.01
CA LYS A 321 30.29 -1.99 -2.89
C LYS A 321 28.80 -1.65 -2.84
N GLU A 322 28.22 -1.59 -1.64
CA GLU A 322 26.84 -1.14 -1.38
C GLU A 322 25.74 -2.13 -1.81
N MET A 323 26.09 -3.42 -1.87
CA MET A 323 25.17 -4.50 -2.19
C MET A 323 24.25 -4.86 -1.00
N PRO A 324 22.93 -5.07 -1.20
CA PRO A 324 22.03 -5.50 -0.12
C PRO A 324 22.43 -6.86 0.46
N ILE A 325 22.34 -6.99 1.79
CA ILE A 325 22.54 -8.26 2.50
C ILE A 325 21.17 -8.89 2.76
N ILE A 326 20.94 -10.09 2.27
CA ILE A 326 19.68 -10.83 2.41
C ILE A 326 19.89 -12.05 3.28
N LEU A 327 19.22 -12.09 4.43
CA LEU A 327 19.13 -13.26 5.27
C LEU A 327 18.03 -14.18 4.72
N CYS A 328 18.41 -15.30 4.12
CA CYS A 328 17.51 -16.20 3.39
C CYS A 328 17.37 -17.56 4.10
N GLY A 329 16.19 -18.15 4.08
CA GLY A 329 15.98 -19.53 4.53
C GLY A 329 14.51 -19.84 4.82
N ALA A 330 14.23 -21.08 5.20
CA ALA A 330 12.87 -21.53 5.49
C ALA A 330 12.13 -20.67 6.55
N PRO A 331 10.80 -20.53 6.50
CA PRO A 331 10.02 -19.89 7.56
C PRO A 331 10.36 -20.44 8.95
N GLY A 332 10.43 -19.63 10.01
CA GLY A 332 10.75 -20.15 11.35
C GLY A 332 12.23 -20.49 11.61
N SER A 333 13.15 -20.20 10.68
CA SER A 333 14.61 -20.30 10.91
C SER A 333 15.20 -19.20 11.82
N SER A 334 14.36 -18.48 12.58
CA SER A 334 14.74 -17.37 13.48
C SER A 334 15.24 -16.08 12.81
N LYS A 335 14.97 -15.85 11.52
CA LYS A 335 15.38 -14.63 10.79
C LYS A 335 15.02 -13.30 11.48
N SER A 336 13.74 -13.08 11.78
CA SER A 336 13.25 -11.85 12.41
C SER A 336 13.91 -11.58 13.77
N VAL A 337 14.08 -12.64 14.56
CA VAL A 337 14.77 -12.59 15.87
C VAL A 337 16.26 -12.26 15.69
N ALA A 338 16.92 -12.87 14.70
CA ALA A 338 18.32 -12.59 14.38
C ALA A 338 18.53 -11.15 13.88
N LEU A 339 17.61 -10.61 13.07
CA LEU A 339 17.65 -9.22 12.62
C LEU A 339 17.49 -8.23 13.79
N ALA A 340 16.58 -8.49 14.71
CA ALA A 340 16.41 -7.70 15.92
C ALA A 340 17.63 -7.78 16.84
N ALA A 341 18.24 -8.96 17.00
CA ALA A 341 19.48 -9.14 17.74
C ALA A 341 20.64 -8.33 17.12
N LEU A 342 20.78 -8.36 15.79
CA LEU A 342 21.74 -7.55 15.04
C LEU A 342 21.49 -6.04 15.26
N ALA A 343 20.24 -5.59 15.18
CA ALA A 343 19.87 -4.20 15.39
C ALA A 343 20.29 -3.70 16.78
N TYR A 344 19.98 -4.48 17.81
CA TYR A 344 20.33 -4.15 19.20
C TYR A 344 21.86 -4.16 19.43
N GLU A 345 22.58 -5.11 18.84
CA GLU A 345 24.04 -5.19 18.97
C GLU A 345 24.71 -3.94 18.37
N ILE A 346 24.38 -3.58 17.13
CA ILE A 346 24.96 -2.41 16.45
C ILE A 346 24.56 -1.11 17.16
N TYR A 347 23.32 -1.01 17.63
CA TYR A 347 22.88 0.10 18.47
C TYR A 347 23.72 0.23 19.76
N SER A 348 24.01 -0.89 20.42
CA SER A 348 24.79 -0.94 21.67
C SER A 348 26.28 -0.61 21.49
N GLU A 349 26.79 -0.61 20.25
CA GLU A 349 28.15 -0.17 19.94
C GLU A 349 28.27 1.35 19.84
N HIS A 350 27.15 2.07 19.78
CA HIS A 350 27.06 3.52 19.72
C HIS A 350 27.70 4.19 18.47
N ASN A 351 28.16 3.41 17.48
CA ASN A 351 28.87 3.92 16.30
C ASN A 351 27.95 4.33 15.15
N ASN A 352 26.87 3.57 14.91
CA ASN A 352 26.01 3.72 13.73
C ASN A 352 24.55 3.90 14.16
N PRO A 353 23.80 4.85 13.56
CA PRO A 353 22.36 4.91 13.71
C PRO A 353 21.71 3.66 13.13
N VAL A 354 20.65 3.15 13.77
CA VAL A 354 19.91 1.96 13.33
C VAL A 354 18.46 2.33 13.08
N ILE A 355 17.99 2.06 11.86
CA ILE A 355 16.60 2.17 11.46
C ILE A 355 16.06 0.76 11.24
N PHE A 356 14.91 0.46 11.87
CA PHE A 356 14.23 -0.81 11.73
C PHE A 356 12.87 -0.62 11.05
N ILE A 357 12.59 -1.45 10.05
CA ILE A 357 11.33 -1.52 9.30
C ILE A 357 10.72 -2.90 9.55
N ASP A 358 9.59 -2.94 10.25
CA ASP A 358 8.89 -4.16 10.68
C ASP A 358 7.57 -4.42 9.91
N ASN A 359 7.48 -3.90 8.68
CA ASN A 359 6.31 -4.05 7.83
C ASN A 359 6.67 -4.65 6.47
N ASP A 360 6.12 -5.83 6.20
CA ASP A 360 6.34 -6.68 5.03
C ASP A 360 5.48 -6.29 3.83
N THR A 361 4.50 -5.39 4.00
CA THR A 361 3.60 -4.91 2.96
C THR A 361 4.07 -3.62 2.28
N LEU A 362 5.14 -3.01 2.79
CA LEU A 362 5.64 -1.73 2.25
C LEU A 362 6.29 -1.93 0.88
N LEU A 363 5.92 -1.08 -0.07
CA LEU A 363 6.55 -1.02 -1.39
C LEU A 363 7.32 0.29 -1.52
N PHE A 364 8.65 0.19 -1.52
CA PHE A 364 9.52 1.34 -1.70
C PHE A 364 9.74 1.59 -3.19
N SER A 365 9.07 2.62 -3.72
CA SER A 365 9.34 3.15 -5.05
C SER A 365 9.80 4.60 -4.96
N ASP A 366 10.42 5.11 -6.01
CA ASP A 366 10.98 6.47 -6.02
C ASP A 366 9.91 7.58 -5.88
N LYS A 367 8.62 7.20 -5.91
CA LYS A 367 7.43 8.04 -5.75
C LYS A 367 6.44 7.53 -4.71
N SER A 368 6.77 6.46 -3.97
CA SER A 368 5.88 5.99 -2.90
C SER A 368 5.99 6.91 -1.70
N GLU A 369 4.90 7.06 -0.98
CA GLU A 369 4.84 7.90 0.21
C GLU A 369 5.80 7.38 1.28
N GLU A 370 5.89 6.05 1.38
CA GLU A 370 6.84 5.30 2.19
C GLU A 370 8.29 5.60 1.80
N GLY A 371 8.58 5.65 0.51
CA GLY A 371 9.90 5.96 -0.01
C GLY A 371 10.32 7.39 0.28
N ASP A 372 9.43 8.36 0.13
CA ASP A 372 9.70 9.77 0.44
C ASP A 372 9.80 10.04 1.94
N ALA A 373 8.95 9.39 2.73
CA ALA A 373 9.01 9.44 4.19
C ALA A 373 10.32 8.84 4.73
N LEU A 374 10.75 7.67 4.23
CA LEU A 374 12.03 7.05 4.63
C LEU A 374 13.21 7.95 4.24
N LYS A 375 13.18 8.54 3.03
CA LYS A 375 14.20 9.49 2.58
C LYS A 375 14.30 10.68 3.54
N THR A 376 13.17 11.24 3.95
CA THR A 376 13.11 12.40 4.84
C THR A 376 13.57 12.05 6.25
N LEU A 377 13.21 10.87 6.77
CA LEU A 377 13.72 10.36 8.04
C LEU A 377 15.26 10.24 8.02
N MET A 378 15.81 9.65 6.97
CA MET A 378 17.27 9.56 6.82
C MET A 378 17.93 10.93 6.66
N GLU A 379 17.27 11.93 6.05
CA GLU A 379 17.77 13.32 5.99
C GLU A 379 17.92 13.93 7.37
N LYS A 380 16.91 13.74 8.22
CA LYS A 380 16.94 14.26 9.58
C LYS A 380 18.08 13.66 10.38
N ILE A 381 18.28 12.34 10.29
CA ILE A 381 19.39 11.64 10.96
C ILE A 381 20.74 12.07 10.39
N ASP A 382 20.85 12.22 9.07
CA ASP A 382 22.07 12.68 8.40
C ASP A 382 22.43 14.12 8.80
N ALA A 383 21.43 15.00 8.99
CA ALA A 383 21.60 16.40 9.37
C ALA A 383 22.14 16.60 10.80
N CYS A 384 21.97 15.62 11.69
CA CYS A 384 22.55 15.67 13.03
C CYS A 384 24.09 15.50 13.00
N ASP A 385 24.78 16.09 13.98
CA ASP A 385 26.24 16.07 14.07
C ASP A 385 26.84 14.66 14.11
N GLY A 386 27.92 14.47 13.35
CA GLY A 386 28.66 13.20 13.23
C GLY A 386 28.49 12.55 11.86
N ASP A 387 29.52 11.89 11.34
CA ASP A 387 29.47 11.16 10.06
C ASP A 387 29.50 9.66 10.33
N ALA A 388 28.44 8.95 9.94
CA ALA A 388 28.31 7.50 10.11
C ALA A 388 27.39 6.91 9.03
N ARG A 389 27.66 5.67 8.60
CA ARG A 389 26.72 4.91 7.77
C ARG A 389 25.51 4.51 8.63
N ILE A 390 24.31 4.58 8.07
CA ILE A 390 23.08 4.14 8.74
C ILE A 390 22.88 2.64 8.50
N LEU A 391 22.64 1.86 9.55
CA LEU A 391 22.16 0.49 9.40
C LEU A 391 20.66 0.51 9.16
N LEU A 392 20.23 0.03 8.00
CA LEU A 392 18.82 -0.07 7.62
C LEU A 392 18.42 -1.55 7.60
N ILE A 393 17.57 -1.94 8.55
CA ILE A 393 17.05 -3.31 8.64
C ILE A 393 15.61 -3.32 8.16
N TRP A 394 15.31 -4.20 7.22
CA TRP A 394 13.97 -4.42 6.70
C TRP A 394 13.56 -5.88 6.85
N ASP A 395 12.77 -6.16 7.89
CA ASP A 395 12.20 -7.48 8.12
C ASP A 395 10.99 -7.68 7.21
N CYS A 396 11.27 -8.14 5.99
CA CYS A 396 10.32 -8.32 4.89
C CYS A 396 10.14 -9.79 4.51
N SER A 397 10.26 -10.71 5.48
CA SER A 397 10.04 -12.16 5.25
C SER A 397 8.62 -12.44 4.75
N SER A 398 8.39 -12.20 3.47
CA SER A 398 7.13 -12.29 2.75
C SER A 398 7.25 -13.23 1.56
N TYR A 399 6.12 -13.63 1.00
CA TYR A 399 6.05 -14.44 -0.22
C TYR A 399 6.28 -13.61 -1.51
N GLN A 400 6.78 -12.38 -1.39
CA GLN A 400 7.03 -11.47 -2.52
C GLN A 400 8.48 -11.57 -3.00
N ASN A 401 8.77 -10.98 -4.17
CA ASN A 401 10.12 -10.92 -4.73
C ASN A 401 11.00 -9.93 -3.94
N VAL A 402 11.50 -10.37 -2.77
CA VAL A 402 12.32 -9.55 -1.86
C VAL A 402 13.59 -9.05 -2.53
N THR A 403 14.17 -9.84 -3.45
CA THR A 403 15.38 -9.47 -4.19
C THR A 403 15.17 -8.19 -5.00
N SER A 404 14.12 -8.12 -5.84
CA SER A 404 13.84 -6.93 -6.64
C SER A 404 13.50 -5.72 -5.77
N ASN A 405 12.77 -5.94 -4.67
CA ASN A 405 12.39 -4.86 -3.75
C ASN A 405 13.61 -4.29 -3.00
N ALA A 406 14.50 -5.15 -2.52
CA ALA A 406 15.74 -4.74 -1.85
C ALA A 406 16.69 -4.01 -2.81
N GLN A 407 16.80 -4.48 -4.05
CA GLN A 407 17.55 -3.81 -5.10
C GLN A 407 16.96 -2.44 -5.43
N HIS A 408 15.63 -2.35 -5.62
CA HIS A 408 14.96 -1.08 -5.90
C HIS A 408 15.12 -0.07 -4.75
N LEU A 409 14.94 -0.50 -3.50
CA LEU A 409 15.17 0.35 -2.33
C LEU A 409 16.63 0.80 -2.25
N SER A 410 17.57 -0.12 -2.42
CA SER A 410 19.00 0.21 -2.42
C SER A 410 19.32 1.21 -3.53
N GLN A 411 18.92 0.92 -4.75
CA GLN A 411 19.13 1.80 -5.91
C GLN A 411 18.45 3.16 -5.71
N MET A 412 17.25 3.22 -5.12
CA MET A 412 16.55 4.46 -4.79
C MET A 412 17.36 5.33 -3.82
N LEU A 413 17.88 4.74 -2.74
CA LEU A 413 18.66 5.45 -1.72
C LEU A 413 20.05 5.83 -2.24
N LEU A 414 20.70 4.95 -3.00
CA LEU A 414 21.99 5.21 -3.70
C LEU A 414 21.86 6.31 -4.75
N ASN A 415 20.80 6.29 -5.55
CA ASN A 415 20.46 7.34 -6.52
C ASN A 415 20.24 8.71 -5.89
N ARG A 416 20.06 8.75 -4.57
CA ARG A 416 19.94 9.96 -3.77
C ARG A 416 21.24 10.28 -3.03
N GLY A 417 22.24 9.40 -2.98
CA GLY A 417 23.53 9.64 -2.31
C GLY A 417 23.50 9.39 -0.80
N ARG A 418 22.62 8.48 -0.34
CA ARG A 418 22.57 8.05 1.07
C ARG A 418 23.70 7.08 1.38
N ARG A 419 24.21 7.13 2.61
CA ARG A 419 25.21 6.19 3.14
C ARG A 419 24.54 5.21 4.09
N PHE A 420 24.30 4.00 3.63
CA PHE A 420 23.59 3.00 4.42
C PHE A 420 24.12 1.59 4.15
N VAL A 421 23.78 0.67 5.04
CA VAL A 421 23.91 -0.78 4.83
C VAL A 421 22.50 -1.35 4.96
N LEU A 422 21.99 -1.96 3.89
CA LEU A 422 20.65 -2.56 3.85
C LEU A 422 20.74 -4.05 4.18
N VAL A 423 19.98 -4.47 5.19
CA VAL A 423 19.83 -5.87 5.59
C VAL A 423 18.36 -6.24 5.51
N CYS A 424 18.03 -7.23 4.66
CA CYS A 424 16.68 -7.73 4.47
C CYS A 424 16.54 -9.19 4.91
N SER A 425 15.32 -9.65 5.11
CA SER A 425 15.01 -11.08 5.30
C SER A 425 14.14 -11.61 4.15
N ALA A 426 14.40 -12.82 3.67
CA ALA A 426 13.63 -13.47 2.61
C ALA A 426 13.37 -14.95 2.92
N TYR A 427 12.32 -15.52 2.30
CA TYR A 427 12.14 -16.98 2.24
C TYR A 427 12.97 -17.59 1.10
N GLU A 428 13.30 -18.87 1.24
CA GLU A 428 13.97 -19.65 0.18
C GLU A 428 13.19 -19.58 -1.12
N THR A 429 13.81 -19.04 -2.16
CA THR A 429 13.30 -19.06 -3.53
C THR A 429 13.82 -20.34 -4.20
N PRO A 430 12.98 -21.14 -4.88
CA PRO A 430 13.44 -22.31 -5.61
C PRO A 430 14.50 -21.87 -6.64
N VAL A 431 15.68 -22.48 -6.54
CA VAL A 431 16.86 -22.10 -7.33
C VAL A 431 16.67 -22.54 -8.77
N GLU A 432 16.52 -21.59 -9.69
CA GLU A 432 16.78 -21.86 -11.10
C GLU A 432 18.25 -22.25 -11.27
N LYS A 433 18.51 -23.44 -11.81
CA LYS A 433 19.85 -24.04 -11.93
C LYS A 433 20.75 -23.37 -12.99
N THR A 434 20.54 -22.09 -13.32
CA THR A 434 21.06 -21.47 -14.55
C THR A 434 22.12 -20.37 -14.32
N SER A 435 22.29 -19.84 -13.09
CA SER A 435 23.28 -18.81 -12.74
C SER A 435 24.55 -19.35 -12.03
N LYS A 436 25.74 -18.85 -12.42
CA LYS A 436 27.03 -19.14 -11.75
C LYS A 436 27.08 -18.46 -10.37
N ARG A 437 26.61 -19.14 -9.33
CA ARG A 437 26.73 -18.68 -7.93
C ARG A 437 28.19 -18.59 -7.50
N ARG A 438 28.56 -17.47 -6.87
CA ARG A 438 29.86 -17.30 -6.19
C ARG A 438 29.66 -17.56 -4.71
N CYS A 439 30.18 -18.68 -4.22
CA CYS A 439 30.00 -19.13 -2.84
C CYS A 439 31.20 -18.77 -1.98
N PHE A 440 30.96 -18.49 -0.69
CA PHE A 440 31.96 -18.08 0.29
C PHE A 440 31.73 -18.79 1.63
N SER A 441 32.83 -19.19 2.26
CA SER A 441 32.85 -19.75 3.60
C SER A 441 33.53 -18.77 4.56
N TYR A 442 32.99 -18.66 5.77
CA TYR A 442 33.59 -17.86 6.84
C TYR A 442 34.68 -18.66 7.55
N ILE A 443 35.86 -18.07 7.72
CA ILE A 443 37.01 -18.68 8.41
C ILE A 443 37.50 -17.75 9.52
N GLU A 444 37.79 -18.33 10.68
CA GLU A 444 38.26 -17.63 11.89
C GLU A 444 39.70 -18.04 12.25
N ASP A 445 40.64 -17.85 11.32
CA ASP A 445 42.08 -18.11 11.50
C ASP A 445 42.82 -16.82 11.93
N GLY A 446 42.56 -16.33 13.14
CA GLY A 446 43.20 -15.13 13.72
C GLY A 446 42.80 -13.78 13.08
N LYS A 447 42.22 -13.78 11.87
CA LYS A 447 41.49 -12.68 11.24
C LYS A 447 40.15 -13.20 10.73
N LYS A 448 39.04 -12.53 11.08
CA LYS A 448 37.69 -12.89 10.62
C LYS A 448 37.52 -12.51 9.15
N HIS A 449 37.42 -13.47 8.23
CA HIS A 449 37.31 -13.18 6.80
C HIS A 449 36.53 -14.25 6.01
N PHE A 450 36.14 -13.89 4.79
CA PHE A 450 35.44 -14.74 3.84
C PHE A 450 36.41 -15.27 2.79
N VAL A 451 36.34 -16.57 2.50
CA VAL A 451 37.14 -17.22 1.46
C VAL A 451 36.21 -17.85 0.43
N GLN A 452 36.54 -17.71 -0.85
CA GLN A 452 35.76 -18.30 -1.93
C GLN A 452 35.76 -19.83 -1.81
N SER A 453 34.57 -20.43 -1.84
CA SER A 453 34.34 -21.87 -1.73
C SER A 453 33.64 -22.38 -2.98
N THR A 454 33.89 -23.64 -3.33
CA THR A 454 33.17 -24.35 -4.40
C THR A 454 32.08 -25.28 -3.85
N ASP A 455 31.89 -25.30 -2.53
CA ASP A 455 30.97 -26.22 -1.87
C ASP A 455 29.53 -25.70 -1.81
N VAL A 456 28.57 -26.61 -1.86
CA VAL A 456 27.11 -26.34 -1.80
C VAL A 456 26.70 -25.94 -0.37
N THR A 457 27.53 -26.25 0.62
CA THR A 457 27.35 -25.94 2.06
C THR A 457 27.81 -24.54 2.45
N SER A 458 28.09 -23.65 1.48
CA SER A 458 28.55 -22.29 1.75
C SER A 458 27.54 -21.47 2.56
N GLN A 459 28.02 -20.81 3.61
CA GLN A 459 27.21 -19.97 4.50
C GLN A 459 26.76 -18.66 3.82
N MET A 460 27.52 -18.20 2.82
CA MET A 460 27.25 -16.97 2.08
C MET A 460 27.42 -17.18 0.58
N PHE A 461 26.55 -16.59 -0.23
CA PHE A 461 26.69 -16.59 -1.69
C PHE A 461 26.23 -15.27 -2.32
N LEU A 462 26.78 -14.97 -3.49
CA LEU A 462 26.44 -13.77 -4.27
C LEU A 462 25.64 -14.20 -5.50
N GLU A 463 24.47 -13.60 -5.68
CA GLU A 463 23.56 -13.84 -6.80
C GLU A 463 22.75 -12.57 -7.08
N ASN A 464 22.49 -12.27 -8.36
CA ASN A 464 21.66 -11.13 -8.77
C ASN A 464 21.98 -9.82 -8.03
N GLY A 465 23.25 -9.45 -7.84
CA GLY A 465 23.59 -8.20 -7.16
C GLY A 465 23.10 -8.09 -5.70
N CYS A 466 22.96 -9.23 -5.01
CA CYS A 466 22.63 -9.34 -3.58
C CYS A 466 23.56 -10.33 -2.87
N CYS A 467 23.81 -10.10 -1.57
CA CYS A 467 24.63 -10.96 -0.71
C CYS A 467 23.71 -11.80 0.15
N TYR A 468 23.60 -13.09 -0.14
CA TYR A 468 22.73 -14.00 0.60
C TYR A 468 23.49 -14.71 1.70
N ILE A 469 22.88 -14.78 2.88
CA ILE A 469 23.34 -15.58 4.01
C ILE A 469 22.26 -16.62 4.32
N ASN A 470 22.66 -17.89 4.28
CA ASN A 470 21.73 -18.99 4.50
C ASN A 470 21.41 -19.17 5.98
N THR A 471 20.15 -19.44 6.27
CA THR A 471 19.65 -19.81 7.59
C THR A 471 19.05 -21.19 7.53
N ASP A 472 19.30 -21.99 8.55
CA ASP A 472 18.73 -23.32 8.73
C ASP A 472 17.75 -23.33 9.91
N ARG A 473 16.88 -24.34 9.94
CA ARG A 473 16.06 -24.61 11.13
C ARG A 473 16.80 -25.51 12.12
N GLU A 474 17.69 -26.35 11.64
CA GLU A 474 18.40 -27.34 12.47
C GLU A 474 19.38 -26.66 13.42
N MET A 475 19.35 -27.03 14.69
CA MET A 475 20.25 -26.52 15.72
C MET A 475 21.48 -27.41 15.83
N ASN A 476 22.66 -26.81 15.91
CA ASN A 476 23.87 -27.53 16.29
C ASN A 476 23.86 -27.88 17.80
N THR A 477 24.83 -28.69 18.25
CA THR A 477 24.88 -29.16 19.63
C THR A 477 25.02 -28.01 20.65
N LYS A 478 25.71 -26.93 20.28
CA LYS A 478 25.90 -25.76 21.14
C LYS A 478 24.60 -24.97 21.29
N GLU A 479 23.93 -24.70 20.18
CA GLU A 479 22.62 -24.02 20.13
C GLU A 479 21.55 -24.81 20.90
N LYS A 480 21.55 -26.14 20.79
CA LYS A 480 20.62 -27.00 21.55
C LYS A 480 20.82 -26.86 23.06
N ASN A 481 22.07 -26.80 23.52
CA ASN A 481 22.36 -26.63 24.94
C ASN A 481 21.91 -25.25 25.44
N ASP A 482 22.20 -24.19 24.68
CA ASP A 482 21.79 -22.82 24.97
C ASP A 482 20.25 -22.69 25.01
N PHE A 483 19.55 -23.26 24.03
CA PHE A 483 18.09 -23.33 23.99
C PHE A 483 17.48 -23.91 25.28
N TRP A 484 17.98 -25.08 25.71
CA TRP A 484 17.47 -25.72 26.93
C TRP A 484 17.84 -24.96 28.21
N GLU A 485 18.99 -24.29 28.22
CA GLU A 485 19.40 -23.44 29.34
C GLU A 485 18.51 -22.21 29.47
N LYS A 486 18.21 -21.51 28.37
CA LYS A 486 17.31 -20.36 28.34
C LYS A 486 15.89 -20.74 28.77
N ILE A 487 15.36 -21.86 28.27
CA ILE A 487 14.04 -22.36 28.70
C ILE A 487 14.03 -22.71 30.18
N LYS A 488 15.03 -23.43 30.68
CA LYS A 488 15.11 -23.77 32.11
C LYS A 488 15.16 -22.51 32.99
N THR A 489 15.87 -21.48 32.53
CA THR A 489 16.09 -20.25 33.28
C THR A 489 14.85 -19.36 33.29
N TYR A 490 14.15 -19.24 32.16
CA TYR A 490 13.10 -18.25 31.98
C TYR A 490 11.68 -18.80 31.84
N SER A 491 11.45 -20.06 31.44
CA SER A 491 10.07 -20.55 31.16
C SER A 491 9.17 -20.71 32.40
N GLY A 492 9.76 -20.83 33.59
CA GLY A 492 9.02 -21.15 34.82
C GLY A 492 8.43 -22.58 34.86
N ILE A 493 8.76 -23.44 33.90
CA ILE A 493 8.29 -24.84 33.86
C ILE A 493 9.06 -25.69 34.88
N GLU A 494 8.35 -26.59 35.55
CA GLU A 494 8.96 -27.57 36.48
C GLU A 494 10.02 -28.42 35.79
N ASN A 495 11.22 -28.49 36.39
CA ASN A 495 12.38 -29.18 35.80
C ASN A 495 12.08 -30.65 35.44
N GLN A 496 11.22 -31.34 36.19
CA GLN A 496 10.84 -32.73 35.88
C GLN A 496 10.11 -32.85 34.52
N LYS A 497 9.21 -31.93 34.21
CA LYS A 497 8.50 -31.90 32.90
C LYS A 497 9.44 -31.52 31.77
N LEU A 498 10.35 -30.57 32.02
CA LEU A 498 11.38 -30.20 31.04
C LEU A 498 12.33 -31.35 30.73
N GLN A 499 12.75 -32.14 31.73
CA GLN A 499 13.61 -33.31 31.50
C GLN A 499 12.88 -34.42 30.72
N LEU A 500 11.58 -34.63 30.97
CA LEU A 500 10.77 -35.57 30.20
C LEU A 500 10.67 -35.14 28.73
N GLU A 501 10.40 -33.87 28.47
CA GLU A 501 10.27 -33.36 27.11
C GLU A 501 11.61 -33.27 26.37
N LYS A 502 12.68 -32.92 27.08
CA LYS A 502 14.04 -33.02 26.57
C LYS A 502 14.40 -34.46 26.18
N LYS A 503 13.89 -35.46 26.91
CA LYS A 503 14.03 -36.88 26.57
C LYS A 503 13.17 -37.27 25.36
N ASN A 504 11.94 -36.76 25.25
CA ASN A 504 11.04 -36.99 24.11
C ASN A 504 11.57 -36.37 22.80
N LEU A 505 12.36 -35.30 22.91
CA LEU A 505 12.97 -34.56 21.80
C LEU A 505 14.40 -35.03 21.48
N GLN A 506 14.84 -36.19 22.00
CA GLN A 506 16.24 -36.63 21.96
C GLN A 506 16.90 -36.53 20.57
N ASP A 507 16.12 -36.69 19.49
CA ASP A 507 16.60 -36.64 18.09
C ASP A 507 16.08 -35.44 17.26
N GLN A 508 15.28 -34.54 17.84
CA GLN A 508 14.79 -33.35 17.12
C GLN A 508 15.82 -32.22 17.15
N MET A 509 16.20 -31.74 15.96
CA MET A 509 17.14 -30.62 15.77
C MET A 509 16.45 -29.34 15.28
N ASP A 510 15.21 -29.39 14.81
CA ASP A 510 14.50 -28.23 14.29
C ASP A 510 14.08 -27.25 15.41
N ILE A 511 14.60 -26.02 15.38
CA ILE A 511 14.31 -24.96 16.36
C ILE A 511 12.84 -24.54 16.36
N PHE A 512 12.20 -24.50 15.19
CA PHE A 512 10.79 -24.13 15.07
C PHE A 512 9.92 -25.20 15.69
N GLN A 513 10.21 -26.48 15.45
CA GLN A 513 9.46 -27.58 16.10
C GLN A 513 9.70 -27.62 17.60
N CYS A 514 10.93 -27.34 18.05
CA CYS A 514 11.26 -27.26 19.46
C CYS A 514 10.51 -26.10 20.14
N PHE A 515 10.53 -24.88 19.56
CA PHE A 515 9.71 -23.77 20.08
C PHE A 515 8.22 -24.05 19.97
N TYR A 516 7.73 -24.65 18.89
CA TYR A 516 6.32 -25.00 18.74
C TYR A 516 5.89 -26.02 19.80
N ARG A 517 6.72 -27.03 20.13
CA ARG A 517 6.44 -27.97 21.21
C ARG A 517 6.53 -27.35 22.59
N ILE A 518 7.46 -26.44 22.82
CA ILE A 518 7.58 -25.70 24.08
C ILE A 518 6.41 -24.73 24.23
N ILE A 519 6.04 -24.01 23.18
CA ILE A 519 4.80 -23.25 23.07
C ILE A 519 3.63 -24.20 23.29
N ASN A 520 3.63 -25.44 22.80
CA ASN A 520 2.60 -26.47 23.06
C ASN A 520 2.67 -27.11 24.44
N LEU A 521 3.70 -26.91 25.23
CA LEU A 521 3.75 -27.28 26.65
C LEU A 521 3.27 -26.11 27.51
N LEU A 522 3.53 -24.90 27.03
CA LEU A 522 2.89 -23.68 27.48
C LEU A 522 1.41 -23.63 27.00
N ARG A 523 1.03 -24.31 25.90
CA ARG A 523 -0.28 -24.22 25.22
C ARG A 523 -1.39 -24.87 26.03
N PRO A 524 -1.29 -26.06 26.65
CA PRO A 524 -2.29 -26.55 27.59
C PRO A 524 -2.44 -25.65 28.80
N ASN A 525 -1.39 -24.91 29.18
CA ASN A 525 -1.51 -23.87 30.20
C ASN A 525 -2.16 -22.59 29.63
N LEU A 526 -2.17 -22.37 28.30
CA LEU A 526 -2.83 -21.27 27.60
C LEU A 526 -4.22 -21.61 27.07
N GLU A 527 -4.47 -22.67 26.33
CA GLU A 527 -5.81 -23.21 26.08
C GLU A 527 -6.59 -23.44 27.38
N ARG A 528 -5.93 -23.82 28.49
CA ARG A 528 -6.57 -23.74 29.82
C ARG A 528 -6.53 -22.36 30.44
N ALA A 529 -5.51 -21.50 30.23
CA ALA A 529 -5.54 -20.12 30.74
C ALA A 529 -6.46 -19.25 29.92
N LEU A 530 -6.20 -18.97 28.65
CA LEU A 530 -7.09 -18.40 27.62
C LEU A 530 -8.47 -19.08 27.58
N GLY A 531 -8.60 -20.39 27.76
CA GLY A 531 -9.93 -21.02 27.85
C GLY A 531 -10.63 -20.85 29.20
N ARG A 532 -9.90 -20.78 30.32
CA ARG A 532 -10.45 -20.36 31.64
C ARG A 532 -10.64 -18.85 31.73
N GLU A 533 -9.83 -18.06 31.03
CA GLU A 533 -9.88 -16.60 30.91
C GLU A 533 -11.05 -16.28 29.99
N GLU A 534 -11.26 -16.96 28.88
CA GLU A 534 -12.45 -16.82 28.04
C GLU A 534 -13.68 -17.26 28.82
N LEU A 535 -13.67 -18.40 29.53
CA LEU A 535 -14.81 -18.76 30.41
C LEU A 535 -15.03 -17.77 31.56
N MET A 536 -13.97 -17.32 32.26
CA MET A 536 -14.08 -16.43 33.42
C MET A 536 -14.34 -14.98 33.02
N VAL A 537 -13.76 -14.50 31.92
CA VAL A 537 -13.94 -13.16 31.37
C VAL A 537 -15.24 -13.11 30.59
N ASN A 538 -15.62 -14.10 29.80
CA ASN A 538 -16.95 -14.13 29.20
C ASN A 538 -18.01 -14.23 30.31
N HIS A 539 -17.85 -15.11 31.32
CA HIS A 539 -18.74 -15.12 32.48
C HIS A 539 -18.67 -13.83 33.31
N TYR A 540 -17.52 -13.16 33.41
CA TYR A 540 -17.38 -11.87 34.12
C TYR A 540 -17.96 -10.72 33.32
N VAL A 541 -17.78 -10.67 32.01
CA VAL A 541 -18.30 -9.66 31.09
C VAL A 541 -19.80 -9.84 30.97
N VAL A 542 -20.31 -11.06 30.81
CA VAL A 542 -21.75 -11.37 30.91
C VAL A 542 -22.29 -11.03 32.29
N LYS A 543 -21.59 -11.35 33.38
CA LYS A 543 -22.02 -10.97 34.74
C LYS A 543 -21.90 -9.47 35.04
N GLN A 544 -20.99 -8.75 34.38
CA GLN A 544 -20.86 -7.30 34.49
C GLN A 544 -21.93 -6.63 33.64
N LEU A 545 -22.18 -7.12 32.42
CA LEU A 545 -23.35 -6.80 31.62
C LEU A 545 -24.61 -6.97 32.48
N ASP A 546 -24.85 -8.17 33.04
CA ASP A 546 -25.97 -8.45 33.95
C ASP A 546 -26.03 -7.51 35.16
N LYS A 547 -24.89 -7.10 35.73
CA LYS A 547 -24.82 -6.18 36.88
C LYS A 547 -25.09 -4.72 36.49
N THR A 548 -24.52 -4.25 35.38
CA THR A 548 -24.75 -2.92 34.82
C THR A 548 -26.23 -2.78 34.44
N PHE A 549 -26.84 -3.84 33.87
CA PHE A 549 -28.29 -3.91 33.60
C PHE A 549 -29.13 -4.08 34.87
N SER A 550 -28.63 -4.79 35.89
CA SER A 550 -29.31 -4.88 37.18
C SER A 550 -29.33 -3.55 37.93
N GLN A 551 -28.33 -2.68 37.76
CA GLN A 551 -28.24 -1.40 38.48
C GLN A 551 -29.24 -0.34 37.99
N GLU A 552 -29.57 -0.31 36.70
CA GLU A 552 -30.63 0.59 36.19
C GLU A 552 -32.03 0.22 36.73
N ASN A 553 -32.28 -1.07 37.04
CA ASN A 553 -33.54 -1.50 37.64
C ASN A 553 -33.52 -1.60 39.19
N THR A 554 -32.35 -1.72 39.82
CA THR A 554 -32.26 -1.91 41.28
C THR A 554 -32.18 -0.63 42.10
N ASN A 555 -31.80 0.51 41.52
CA ASN A 555 -31.84 1.79 42.25
C ASN A 555 -33.28 2.27 42.55
N ASN A 556 -34.31 1.65 41.95
CA ASN A 556 -35.71 1.83 42.34
C ASN A 556 -36.29 0.68 43.16
N LEU A 557 -35.64 -0.49 43.27
CA LEU A 557 -36.15 -1.62 44.04
C LEU A 557 -36.10 -1.38 45.55
N GLY A 558 -35.09 -0.65 46.05
CA GLY A 558 -34.99 -0.33 47.49
C GLY A 558 -36.14 0.55 47.99
N SER A 559 -36.58 1.53 47.18
CA SER A 559 -37.66 2.48 47.52
C SER A 559 -39.05 1.94 47.18
N ILE A 560 -39.19 1.24 46.04
CA ILE A 560 -40.47 0.63 45.61
C ILE A 560 -40.81 -0.61 46.45
N ALA A 561 -39.84 -1.46 46.83
CA ALA A 561 -40.11 -2.59 47.71
C ALA A 561 -40.51 -2.12 49.11
N GLN A 562 -39.93 -1.03 49.60
CA GLN A 562 -40.35 -0.39 50.86
C GLN A 562 -41.77 0.17 50.75
N ALA A 563 -42.11 0.85 49.65
CA ALA A 563 -43.44 1.39 49.37
C ALA A 563 -44.51 0.28 49.20
N PHE A 564 -44.16 -0.89 48.64
CA PHE A 564 -45.08 -2.02 48.49
C PHE A 564 -45.29 -2.82 49.79
N ILE A 565 -44.30 -2.85 50.69
CA ILE A 565 -44.46 -3.36 52.05
C ILE A 565 -45.38 -2.42 52.85
N GLU A 566 -45.22 -1.10 52.71
CA GLU A 566 -46.10 -0.09 53.32
C GLU A 566 -47.53 -0.12 52.73
N ALA A 567 -47.70 -0.58 51.48
CA ALA A 567 -49.00 -0.72 50.81
C ALA A 567 -49.73 -2.06 51.06
N GLY A 568 -49.14 -3.00 51.82
CA GLY A 568 -49.84 -4.21 52.31
C GLY A 568 -49.95 -5.37 51.32
N LEU A 569 -49.10 -5.44 50.30
CA LEU A 569 -49.09 -6.55 49.33
C LEU A 569 -48.53 -7.86 49.93
N SER A 570 -49.12 -8.99 49.55
CA SER A 570 -48.78 -10.30 50.10
C SER A 570 -47.49 -10.88 49.50
N ARG A 571 -46.87 -11.83 50.22
CA ARG A 571 -45.58 -12.44 49.85
C ARG A 571 -45.62 -13.19 48.51
N GLU A 572 -46.78 -13.73 48.14
CA GLU A 572 -47.01 -14.47 46.88
C GLU A 572 -47.12 -13.53 45.67
N GLU A 573 -47.64 -12.31 45.85
CA GLU A 573 -47.71 -11.29 44.78
C GLU A 573 -46.31 -10.72 44.48
N MET A 574 -45.45 -10.56 45.49
CA MET A 574 -44.04 -10.17 45.30
C MET A 574 -43.24 -11.21 44.52
N GLU A 575 -43.47 -12.49 44.75
CA GLU A 575 -42.80 -13.58 44.02
C GLU A 575 -43.19 -13.56 42.53
N SER A 576 -44.44 -13.23 42.20
CA SER A 576 -44.91 -13.10 40.81
C SER A 576 -44.32 -11.88 40.07
N ILE A 577 -44.09 -10.77 40.80
CA ILE A 577 -43.45 -9.56 40.26
C ILE A 577 -41.95 -9.82 40.07
N ARG A 578 -41.28 -10.50 41.02
CA ARG A 578 -39.89 -10.96 40.85
C ARG A 578 -39.73 -11.86 39.64
N GLN A 579 -40.61 -12.85 39.45
CA GLN A 579 -40.57 -13.72 38.29
C GLN A 579 -40.82 -12.98 36.97
N ARG A 580 -41.64 -11.93 36.96
CA ARG A 580 -41.80 -11.05 35.78
C ARG A 580 -40.55 -10.21 35.49
N ILE A 581 -39.88 -9.72 36.53
CA ILE A 581 -38.64 -8.93 36.42
C ILE A 581 -37.46 -9.84 36.00
N GLU A 582 -37.36 -11.05 36.52
CA GLU A 582 -36.37 -12.04 36.08
C GLU A 582 -36.58 -12.47 34.62
N LYS A 583 -37.83 -12.59 34.18
CA LYS A 583 -38.16 -12.80 32.76
C LYS A 583 -37.76 -11.61 31.86
N GLN A 584 -37.94 -10.37 32.34
CA GLN A 584 -37.48 -9.17 31.63
C GLN A 584 -35.95 -9.03 31.64
N ALA A 585 -35.25 -9.52 32.67
CA ALA A 585 -33.79 -9.55 32.71
C ALA A 585 -33.21 -10.61 31.76
N GLU A 586 -33.85 -11.78 31.63
CA GLU A 586 -33.52 -12.76 30.58
C GLU A 586 -33.73 -12.19 29.17
N GLU A 587 -34.80 -11.41 28.95
CA GLU A 587 -35.06 -10.68 27.70
C GLU A 587 -34.05 -9.54 27.43
N SER A 588 -33.39 -8.96 28.45
CA SER A 588 -32.31 -7.96 28.27
C SER A 588 -30.93 -8.57 27.96
N SER A 589 -30.73 -9.86 28.24
CA SER A 589 -29.49 -10.56 27.85
C SER A 589 -29.36 -10.81 26.34
N SER A 590 -30.43 -10.57 25.56
CA SER A 590 -30.45 -10.72 24.09
C SER A 590 -30.11 -9.44 23.31
N GLU A 591 -29.74 -8.34 23.96
CA GLU A 591 -29.45 -7.07 23.28
C GLU A 591 -28.08 -7.07 22.57
N TYR A 592 -27.08 -7.74 23.17
CA TYR A 592 -25.69 -7.74 22.71
C TYR A 592 -25.12 -9.16 22.51
N ASN A 593 -24.45 -9.37 21.37
CA ASN A 593 -23.84 -10.63 20.94
C ASN A 593 -22.31 -10.55 20.98
N LEU A 594 -21.73 -10.90 22.12
CA LEU A 594 -20.27 -10.87 22.33
C LEU A 594 -19.53 -11.89 21.44
N GLU A 595 -20.18 -12.98 21.05
CA GLU A 595 -19.62 -13.96 20.12
C GLU A 595 -19.42 -13.36 18.74
N LYS A 596 -20.41 -12.62 18.21
CA LYS A 596 -20.30 -11.89 16.94
C LYS A 596 -19.24 -10.79 16.99
N PHE A 597 -19.17 -10.03 18.08
CA PHE A 597 -18.13 -9.03 18.30
C PHE A 597 -16.72 -9.65 18.18
N ASN A 598 -16.46 -10.73 18.93
CA ASN A 598 -15.17 -11.41 18.89
C ASN A 598 -14.92 -12.07 17.52
N ALA A 599 -15.94 -12.68 16.92
CA ALA A 599 -15.84 -13.33 15.61
C ALA A 599 -15.46 -12.33 14.51
N CYS A 600 -16.05 -11.14 14.51
CA CYS A 600 -15.73 -10.06 13.57
C CYS A 600 -14.25 -9.68 13.65
N ILE A 601 -13.76 -9.42 14.87
CA ILE A 601 -12.37 -9.03 15.11
C ILE A 601 -11.43 -10.20 14.78
N ALA A 602 -11.83 -11.45 15.04
CA ALA A 602 -11.05 -12.63 14.69
C ALA A 602 -10.94 -12.85 13.18
N LEU A 603 -12.02 -12.60 12.43
CA LEU A 603 -12.05 -12.76 10.98
C LEU A 603 -11.03 -11.82 10.29
N PHE A 604 -10.99 -10.55 10.72
CA PHE A 604 -9.96 -9.60 10.25
C PHE A 604 -8.56 -9.94 10.81
N GLY A 605 -8.48 -10.27 12.10
CA GLY A 605 -7.23 -10.53 12.82
C GLY A 605 -6.43 -11.70 12.25
N ARG A 606 -7.09 -12.74 11.73
CA ARG A 606 -6.46 -13.86 10.99
C ARG A 606 -5.56 -13.37 9.86
N PHE A 607 -5.94 -12.27 9.23
CA PHE A 607 -5.25 -11.68 8.08
C PHE A 607 -4.38 -10.47 8.46
N LYS A 608 -4.10 -10.26 9.77
CA LYS A 608 -3.41 -9.06 10.31
C LYS A 608 -4.13 -7.74 9.99
N LEU A 609 -5.44 -7.79 9.74
CA LEU A 609 -6.27 -6.62 9.52
C LEU A 609 -6.91 -6.15 10.84
N GLU A 610 -7.17 -4.85 10.93
CA GLU A 610 -7.78 -4.20 12.09
C GLU A 610 -9.24 -3.88 11.80
N VAL A 611 -10.09 -3.92 12.83
CA VAL A 611 -11.53 -3.60 12.73
C VAL A 611 -11.79 -2.26 13.41
N PRO A 612 -12.29 -1.23 12.71
CA PRO A 612 -12.66 0.02 13.34
C PRO A 612 -13.61 -0.19 14.50
N TYR A 613 -13.48 0.65 15.54
CA TYR A 613 -14.32 0.58 16.74
C TYR A 613 -15.81 0.51 16.40
N ALA A 614 -16.28 1.39 15.52
CA ALA A 614 -17.69 1.49 15.15
C ALA A 614 -18.22 0.17 14.57
N ILE A 615 -17.47 -0.46 13.65
CA ILE A 615 -17.84 -1.74 13.04
C ILE A 615 -17.96 -2.84 14.09
N ALA A 616 -16.96 -2.98 14.97
CA ALA A 616 -16.99 -4.01 15.99
C ALA A 616 -18.21 -3.83 16.91
N VAL A 617 -18.52 -2.60 17.30
CA VAL A 617 -19.65 -2.27 18.19
C VAL A 617 -21.00 -2.48 17.50
N TRP A 618 -21.13 -2.18 16.22
CA TRP A 618 -22.36 -2.50 15.48
C TRP A 618 -22.55 -4.00 15.32
N MET A 619 -21.46 -4.77 15.17
CA MET A 619 -21.50 -6.24 15.17
C MET A 619 -21.81 -6.84 16.55
N LEU A 620 -21.59 -6.08 17.64
CA LEU A 620 -21.98 -6.47 19.00
C LEU A 620 -23.49 -6.40 19.21
N LYS A 621 -24.25 -5.62 18.44
CA LYS A 621 -25.68 -5.39 18.69
C LYS A 621 -26.56 -6.28 17.82
N GLU A 622 -27.56 -6.93 18.42
CA GLU A 622 -28.46 -7.81 17.64
C GLU A 622 -29.57 -7.05 16.90
N ASN A 623 -30.14 -6.00 17.48
CA ASN A 623 -31.24 -5.25 16.87
C ASN A 623 -30.76 -4.09 16.00
N SER A 624 -31.31 -3.96 14.79
CA SER A 624 -31.02 -2.85 13.88
C SER A 624 -31.36 -1.48 14.49
N TYR A 625 -32.40 -1.39 15.31
CA TYR A 625 -32.79 -0.15 16.02
C TYR A 625 -31.79 0.30 17.10
N GLU A 626 -30.95 -0.61 17.59
CA GLU A 626 -29.96 -0.32 18.64
C GLU A 626 -28.60 0.03 18.08
N LYS A 627 -28.32 -0.29 16.80
CA LYS A 627 -27.05 0.05 16.14
C LYS A 627 -26.69 1.54 16.28
N ASP A 628 -27.70 2.40 16.20
CA ASP A 628 -27.56 3.87 16.31
C ASP A 628 -27.39 4.40 17.74
N LYS A 629 -27.66 3.59 18.78
CA LYS A 629 -27.51 4.02 20.18
C LYS A 629 -26.07 3.91 20.66
N PRO A 630 -25.52 4.80 21.49
CA PRO A 630 -24.19 4.61 22.03
C PRO A 630 -24.15 3.43 23.02
N ILE A 631 -23.02 2.72 23.11
CA ILE A 631 -22.81 1.75 24.18
C ILE A 631 -22.50 2.49 25.49
N ASN A 632 -22.99 1.95 26.61
CA ASN A 632 -22.74 2.48 27.94
C ASN A 632 -21.22 2.57 28.24
N VAL A 633 -20.80 3.63 28.94
CA VAL A 633 -19.39 3.91 29.32
C VAL A 633 -18.75 2.74 30.09
N GLU A 634 -19.50 2.04 30.95
CA GLU A 634 -19.01 0.86 31.65
C GLU A 634 -18.70 -0.29 30.69
N LEU A 635 -19.60 -0.56 29.74
CA LEU A 635 -19.41 -1.58 28.71
C LEU A 635 -18.24 -1.21 27.80
N TYR A 636 -18.15 0.07 27.40
CA TYR A 636 -17.02 0.59 26.65
C TYR A 636 -15.68 0.33 27.33
N ASN A 637 -15.57 0.66 28.62
CA ASN A 637 -14.37 0.41 29.41
C ASN A 637 -14.05 -1.09 29.53
N VAL A 638 -15.08 -1.94 29.61
CA VAL A 638 -14.92 -3.40 29.63
C VAL A 638 -14.36 -3.91 28.31
N LEU A 639 -14.95 -3.52 27.17
CA LEU A 639 -14.52 -3.97 25.84
C LEU A 639 -13.09 -3.53 25.51
N THR A 640 -12.69 -2.33 25.92
CA THR A 640 -11.39 -1.74 25.59
C THR A 640 -10.25 -2.13 26.54
N THR A 641 -10.55 -2.46 27.80
CA THR A 641 -9.49 -2.71 28.81
C THR A 641 -9.52 -4.09 29.47
N ARG A 642 -10.66 -4.80 29.43
CA ARG A 642 -10.86 -6.02 30.21
C ARG A 642 -10.82 -7.32 29.40
N ILE A 643 -10.84 -7.26 28.06
CA ILE A 643 -10.71 -8.43 27.19
C ILE A 643 -9.21 -8.68 26.90
N PRO A 644 -8.57 -9.69 27.51
CA PRO A 644 -7.10 -9.80 27.51
C PRO A 644 -6.47 -10.14 26.15
N TRP A 645 -7.25 -10.71 25.22
CA TRP A 645 -6.79 -11.13 23.88
C TRP A 645 -7.18 -10.16 22.77
N ILE A 646 -7.96 -9.13 23.08
CA ILE A 646 -8.29 -8.05 22.15
C ILE A 646 -7.48 -6.84 22.55
N HIS A 647 -6.73 -6.30 21.59
CA HIS A 647 -6.07 -5.02 21.71
C HIS A 647 -6.94 -3.93 21.11
N TYR A 648 -6.95 -2.79 21.77
CA TYR A 648 -7.67 -1.61 21.35
C TYR A 648 -6.66 -0.46 21.27
N SER A 649 -6.48 0.11 20.07
CA SER A 649 -5.46 1.11 19.77
C SER A 649 -5.85 1.98 18.59
N GLU A 650 -5.14 3.09 18.39
CA GLU A 650 -5.25 3.90 17.16
C GLU A 650 -4.89 3.01 15.94
N MET A 651 -5.65 3.12 14.86
CA MET A 651 -5.43 2.38 13.62
C MET A 651 -4.06 2.68 13.03
N LYS A 652 -3.51 1.72 12.29
CA LYS A 652 -2.20 1.88 11.60
C LYS A 652 -2.13 3.07 10.67
N ASP A 653 -3.23 3.53 10.10
CA ASP A 653 -3.26 4.72 9.25
C ASP A 653 -3.59 5.99 10.03
N GLY A 654 -4.03 5.88 11.29
CA GLY A 654 -4.37 6.94 12.24
C GLY A 654 -5.71 7.61 12.00
N SER A 655 -6.56 7.00 11.16
CA SER A 655 -7.86 7.59 10.81
C SER A 655 -8.89 7.42 11.92
N ASP A 656 -8.73 6.40 12.76
CA ASP A 656 -9.67 6.09 13.84
C ASP A 656 -8.98 5.15 14.85
N TYR A 657 -9.74 4.64 15.82
CA TYR A 657 -9.34 3.54 16.67
C TYR A 657 -9.92 2.21 16.19
N ALA A 658 -9.18 1.12 16.45
CA ALA A 658 -9.58 -0.21 16.05
C ALA A 658 -9.32 -1.26 17.12
N PHE A 659 -10.11 -2.33 17.02
CA PHE A 659 -9.87 -3.58 17.70
C PHE A 659 -9.05 -4.51 16.81
N SER A 660 -8.13 -5.22 17.44
CA SER A 660 -7.36 -6.30 16.81
C SER A 660 -7.15 -7.43 17.80
N PHE A 661 -6.98 -8.66 17.30
CA PHE A 661 -6.43 -9.73 18.12
C PHE A 661 -4.94 -9.48 18.35
N ARG A 662 -4.42 -9.89 19.51
CA ARG A 662 -2.99 -9.76 19.84
C ARG A 662 -2.08 -10.39 18.78
N ASN A 663 -2.53 -11.46 18.13
CA ASN A 663 -1.85 -12.04 16.99
C ASN A 663 -2.82 -12.84 16.11
N PRO A 664 -2.47 -13.07 14.83
CA PRO A 664 -3.30 -13.84 13.90
C PRO A 664 -3.58 -15.28 14.32
N LEU A 665 -2.64 -15.91 15.04
CA LEU A 665 -2.79 -17.29 15.50
C LEU A 665 -3.90 -17.40 16.56
N GLU A 666 -3.99 -16.45 17.49
CA GLU A 666 -5.07 -16.39 18.48
C GLU A 666 -6.43 -16.17 17.83
N ALA A 667 -6.49 -15.31 16.80
CA ALA A 667 -7.70 -15.11 16.01
C ALA A 667 -8.14 -16.41 15.32
N GLU A 668 -7.20 -17.15 14.71
CA GLU A 668 -7.51 -18.43 14.06
C GLU A 668 -7.92 -19.51 15.06
N ILE A 669 -7.27 -19.58 16.23
CA ILE A 669 -7.67 -20.48 17.31
C ILE A 669 -9.08 -20.14 17.77
N PHE A 670 -9.41 -18.85 17.93
CA PHE A 670 -10.75 -18.40 18.31
C PHE A 670 -11.81 -18.86 17.30
N LEU A 671 -11.58 -18.65 16.00
CA LEU A 671 -12.50 -19.09 14.93
C LEU A 671 -12.72 -20.62 14.98
N SER A 672 -11.64 -21.39 15.10
CA SER A 672 -11.72 -22.85 15.11
C SER A 672 -12.42 -23.41 16.34
N ARG A 673 -12.16 -22.85 17.54
CA ARG A 673 -12.71 -23.33 18.80
C ARG A 673 -14.20 -22.99 18.97
N ASN A 674 -14.59 -21.79 18.53
CA ASN A 674 -15.99 -21.35 18.56
C ASN A 674 -16.82 -21.90 17.39
N GLY A 675 -16.26 -22.86 16.64
CA GLY A 675 -16.97 -23.58 15.58
C GLY A 675 -17.27 -22.76 14.34
N ILE A 676 -16.63 -21.58 14.16
CA ILE A 676 -16.85 -20.63 13.07
C ILE A 676 -16.27 -21.19 11.77
N ASN A 677 -17.08 -22.03 11.11
CA ASN A 677 -16.71 -22.72 9.88
C ASN A 677 -16.83 -21.79 8.65
N ALA A 678 -16.43 -22.29 7.47
CA ALA A 678 -16.45 -21.54 6.21
C ALA A 678 -17.81 -20.86 5.92
N ASN A 679 -18.93 -21.51 6.23
CA ASN A 679 -20.26 -20.95 5.99
C ASN A 679 -20.53 -19.74 6.91
N GLN A 680 -20.19 -19.87 8.19
CA GLN A 680 -20.36 -18.79 9.17
C GLN A 680 -19.41 -17.63 8.90
N GLN A 681 -18.20 -17.89 8.40
CA GLN A 681 -17.28 -16.82 7.98
C GLN A 681 -17.85 -16.00 6.82
N VAL A 682 -18.50 -16.65 5.84
CA VAL A 682 -19.16 -15.96 4.73
C VAL A 682 -20.39 -15.19 5.20
N GLU A 683 -21.17 -15.74 6.12
CA GLU A 683 -22.32 -15.03 6.72
C GLU A 683 -21.88 -13.80 7.49
N LEU A 684 -20.82 -13.93 8.29
CA LEU A 684 -20.21 -12.82 9.02
C LEU A 684 -19.69 -11.73 8.07
N LEU A 685 -19.00 -12.10 6.99
CA LEU A 685 -18.54 -11.15 5.97
C LEU A 685 -19.72 -10.41 5.32
N CYS A 686 -20.81 -11.11 4.98
CA CYS A 686 -22.00 -10.50 4.41
C CYS A 686 -22.70 -9.55 5.41
N GLU A 687 -22.70 -9.88 6.70
CA GLU A 687 -23.23 -9.00 7.75
C GLU A 687 -22.38 -7.73 7.90
N ILE A 688 -21.05 -7.86 7.91
CA ILE A 688 -20.11 -6.73 7.92
C ILE A 688 -20.34 -5.81 6.70
N LEU A 689 -20.53 -6.39 5.51
CA LEU A 689 -20.81 -5.63 4.29
C LEU A 689 -22.13 -4.85 4.37
N ARG A 690 -23.18 -5.42 4.99
CA ARG A 690 -24.46 -4.71 5.20
C ARG A 690 -24.33 -3.59 6.21
N VAL A 691 -23.62 -3.82 7.31
CA VAL A 691 -23.31 -2.77 8.30
C VAL A 691 -22.54 -1.64 7.63
N TYR A 692 -21.54 -1.96 6.81
CA TYR A 692 -20.82 -0.96 6.02
C TYR A 692 -21.75 -0.20 5.07
N GLN A 693 -22.63 -0.89 4.35
CA GLN A 693 -23.63 -0.27 3.46
C GLN A 693 -24.55 0.72 4.20
N GLU A 694 -24.95 0.40 5.42
CA GLU A 694 -25.84 1.22 6.26
C GLU A 694 -25.14 2.48 6.79
N HIS A 695 -23.85 2.41 7.14
CA HIS A 695 -23.15 3.45 7.92
C HIS A 695 -21.86 4.00 7.27
N TRP A 696 -21.67 3.84 5.96
CA TRP A 696 -20.41 4.20 5.29
C TRP A 696 -19.98 5.67 5.46
N GLU A 697 -20.92 6.62 5.65
CA GLU A 697 -20.64 8.05 5.86
C GLU A 697 -19.94 8.34 7.22
N GLU A 698 -20.15 7.46 8.20
CA GLU A 698 -19.66 7.57 9.58
C GLU A 698 -18.31 6.85 9.77
N LEU A 699 -17.79 6.20 8.72
CA LEU A 699 -16.56 5.42 8.75
C LEU A 699 -15.40 6.11 8.02
N PRO A 700 -14.14 5.86 8.43
CA PRO A 700 -12.99 6.37 7.72
C PRO A 700 -12.86 5.75 6.33
N SER A 701 -12.35 6.53 5.36
CA SER A 701 -12.18 6.09 3.96
C SER A 701 -11.23 4.90 3.81
N SER A 702 -10.31 4.73 4.75
CA SER A 702 -9.38 3.61 4.80
C SER A 702 -10.05 2.28 5.12
N PHE A 703 -11.19 2.28 5.83
CA PHE A 703 -11.90 1.05 6.13
C PHE A 703 -12.43 0.37 4.86
N ALA A 704 -12.87 1.15 3.88
CA ALA A 704 -13.27 0.62 2.57
C ALA A 704 -12.16 -0.25 1.96
N ARG A 705 -10.91 0.22 2.02
CA ARG A 705 -9.74 -0.52 1.52
C ARG A 705 -9.44 -1.75 2.36
N ASN A 706 -9.54 -1.68 3.69
CA ASN A 706 -9.35 -2.84 4.57
C ASN A 706 -10.40 -3.92 4.30
N LEU A 707 -11.65 -3.51 4.08
CA LEU A 707 -12.74 -4.42 3.74
C LEU A 707 -12.55 -5.05 2.35
N GLN A 708 -12.16 -4.24 1.35
CA GLN A 708 -11.77 -4.75 0.03
C GLN A 708 -10.62 -5.77 0.14
N GLN A 709 -9.63 -5.53 1.00
CA GLN A 709 -8.50 -6.43 1.21
C GLN A 709 -8.92 -7.73 1.91
N LEU A 710 -9.81 -7.67 2.91
CA LEU A 710 -10.38 -8.86 3.54
C LEU A 710 -11.08 -9.75 2.49
N ILE A 711 -11.89 -9.14 1.63
CA ILE A 711 -12.60 -9.85 0.55
C ILE A 711 -11.61 -10.47 -0.44
N ARG A 712 -10.54 -9.76 -0.82
CA ARG A 712 -9.47 -10.33 -1.67
C ARG A 712 -8.79 -11.54 -1.01
N LEU A 713 -8.49 -11.47 0.29
CA LEU A 713 -7.81 -12.53 1.03
C LEU A 713 -8.69 -13.74 1.31
N MET A 714 -10.01 -13.57 1.43
CA MET A 714 -10.97 -14.68 1.49
C MET A 714 -11.30 -15.24 0.10
N GLY A 715 -11.06 -14.45 -0.93
CA GLY A 715 -11.55 -14.68 -2.28
C GLY A 715 -10.72 -15.61 -3.16
N PRO A 716 -11.07 -15.68 -4.45
CA PRO A 716 -10.48 -16.64 -5.39
C PRO A 716 -9.01 -16.38 -5.72
N ASN A 717 -8.57 -15.13 -5.64
CA ASN A 717 -7.18 -14.69 -5.89
C ASN A 717 -6.42 -14.45 -4.57
N SER A 718 -6.72 -15.25 -3.54
CA SER A 718 -6.15 -15.07 -2.21
C SER A 718 -4.63 -15.22 -2.24
N GLN A 719 -3.94 -14.25 -1.64
CA GLN A 719 -2.51 -14.33 -1.37
C GLN A 719 -2.19 -15.05 -0.04
N TYR A 720 -3.22 -15.53 0.68
CA TYR A 720 -3.05 -16.22 1.95
C TYR A 720 -2.57 -17.66 1.71
N THR A 721 -1.33 -17.96 2.11
CA THR A 721 -0.66 -19.21 1.73
C THR A 721 -1.29 -20.47 2.30
N ALA A 722 -1.96 -20.37 3.45
CA ALA A 722 -2.71 -21.50 4.00
C ALA A 722 -3.91 -21.91 3.12
N PHE A 723 -4.37 -21.04 2.20
CA PHE A 723 -5.46 -21.32 1.26
C PHE A 723 -4.98 -21.87 -0.10
N ARG A 724 -3.67 -21.86 -0.40
CA ARG A 724 -3.10 -22.39 -1.66
C ARG A 724 -3.19 -23.93 -1.73
N GLU A 725 -2.89 -24.52 -2.89
CA GLU A 725 -3.10 -25.95 -3.18
C GLU A 725 -2.49 -26.91 -2.13
N ASN A 726 -1.33 -26.56 -1.56
CA ASN A 726 -0.65 -27.33 -0.50
C ASN A 726 -0.81 -26.72 0.90
N GLY A 727 -1.70 -25.74 1.06
CA GLY A 727 -1.94 -25.03 2.31
C GLY A 727 -2.81 -25.85 3.27
N GLU A 728 -2.54 -25.72 4.57
CA GLU A 728 -3.24 -26.48 5.63
C GLU A 728 -4.76 -26.19 5.70
N LYS A 729 -5.22 -25.07 5.12
CA LYS A 729 -6.62 -24.60 5.10
C LYS A 729 -7.23 -24.59 3.70
N ARG A 730 -6.65 -25.30 2.72
CA ARG A 730 -7.17 -25.38 1.35
C ARG A 730 -8.64 -25.81 1.29
N GLN A 731 -9.03 -26.78 2.13
CA GLN A 731 -10.40 -27.28 2.19
C GLN A 731 -11.38 -26.20 2.68
N GLU A 732 -11.02 -25.49 3.74
CA GLU A 732 -11.80 -24.37 4.29
C GLU A 732 -12.01 -23.29 3.22
N HIS A 733 -10.95 -22.93 2.49
CA HIS A 733 -11.04 -21.99 1.37
C HIS A 733 -11.95 -22.48 0.25
N SER A 734 -11.84 -23.76 -0.12
CA SER A 734 -12.75 -24.35 -1.10
C SER A 734 -14.21 -24.25 -0.66
N ASP A 735 -14.49 -24.40 0.63
CA ASP A 735 -15.84 -24.29 1.18
C ASP A 735 -16.34 -22.83 1.24
N ILE A 736 -15.45 -21.86 1.51
CA ILE A 736 -15.76 -20.42 1.35
C ILE A 736 -16.13 -20.12 -0.10
N LEU A 737 -15.32 -20.57 -1.06
CA LEU A 737 -15.54 -20.32 -2.48
C LEU A 737 -16.82 -20.95 -3.03
N ARG A 738 -17.28 -22.07 -2.44
CA ARG A 738 -18.60 -22.65 -2.76
C ARG A 738 -19.76 -21.72 -2.43
N GLN A 739 -19.56 -20.75 -1.55
CA GLN A 739 -20.57 -19.75 -1.19
C GLN A 739 -20.40 -18.41 -1.91
N SER A 740 -19.55 -18.33 -2.93
CA SER A 740 -19.25 -17.08 -3.64
C SER A 740 -20.49 -16.36 -4.16
N GLU A 741 -21.57 -17.07 -4.50
CA GLU A 741 -22.85 -16.48 -4.92
C GLU A 741 -23.43 -15.51 -3.87
N LYS A 742 -23.40 -15.87 -2.57
CA LYS A 742 -23.88 -15.00 -1.50
C LYS A 742 -23.05 -13.72 -1.41
N ILE A 743 -21.73 -13.84 -1.61
CA ILE A 743 -20.79 -12.71 -1.62
C ILE A 743 -21.07 -11.81 -2.82
N VAL A 744 -21.26 -12.37 -4.01
CA VAL A 744 -21.61 -11.62 -5.24
C VAL A 744 -22.90 -10.83 -5.06
N GLN A 745 -23.95 -11.45 -4.53
CA GLN A 745 -25.23 -10.76 -4.29
C GLN A 745 -25.09 -9.61 -3.29
N THR A 746 -24.36 -9.81 -2.20
CA THR A 746 -24.14 -8.78 -1.17
C THR A 746 -23.23 -7.65 -1.69
N LEU A 747 -22.18 -7.97 -2.45
CA LEU A 747 -21.34 -6.97 -3.10
C LEU A 747 -22.14 -6.12 -4.08
N ARG A 748 -23.07 -6.71 -4.85
CA ARG A 748 -23.92 -5.98 -5.79
C ARG A 748 -24.83 -4.98 -5.05
N THR A 749 -25.34 -5.29 -3.86
CA THR A 749 -26.14 -4.32 -3.07
C THR A 749 -25.28 -3.18 -2.55
N VAL A 750 -24.06 -3.47 -2.07
CA VAL A 750 -23.12 -2.45 -1.60
C VAL A 750 -22.74 -1.50 -2.73
N CYS A 751 -22.39 -2.02 -3.91
CA CYS A 751 -22.00 -1.23 -5.08
C CYS A 751 -23.10 -0.30 -5.61
N ASN A 752 -24.36 -0.55 -5.27
CA ASN A 752 -25.49 0.30 -5.69
C ASN A 752 -25.76 1.47 -4.73
N VAL A 753 -25.25 1.42 -3.49
CA VAL A 753 -25.54 2.41 -2.45
C VAL A 753 -24.30 3.20 -2.05
N VAL A 754 -23.16 2.53 -1.91
CA VAL A 754 -21.92 3.14 -1.43
C VAL A 754 -21.13 3.73 -2.61
N PRO A 755 -20.64 4.98 -2.53
CA PRO A 755 -19.79 5.56 -3.56
C PRO A 755 -18.46 4.80 -3.68
N ASP A 756 -18.23 4.17 -4.84
CA ASP A 756 -17.02 3.39 -5.13
C ASP A 756 -16.07 4.19 -6.04
N ARG A 757 -15.55 5.31 -5.52
CA ARG A 757 -14.75 6.28 -6.30
C ARG A 757 -13.54 5.66 -7.01
N ASP A 758 -12.97 4.61 -6.42
CA ASP A 758 -11.81 3.90 -6.95
C ASP A 758 -12.16 2.60 -7.66
N ALA A 759 -13.45 2.31 -7.85
CA ALA A 759 -13.97 1.08 -8.44
C ALA A 759 -13.44 -0.21 -7.76
N GLY A 760 -13.01 -0.14 -6.50
CA GLY A 760 -12.41 -1.27 -5.80
C GLY A 760 -13.43 -2.37 -5.49
N PHE A 761 -14.65 -2.02 -5.08
CA PHE A 761 -15.73 -2.98 -4.87
C PHE A 761 -16.29 -3.51 -6.20
N ALA A 762 -16.41 -2.66 -7.22
CA ALA A 762 -16.79 -3.06 -8.57
C ALA A 762 -15.82 -4.09 -9.14
N THR A 763 -14.50 -3.88 -8.97
CA THR A 763 -13.47 -4.84 -9.40
C THR A 763 -13.61 -6.18 -8.66
N LEU A 764 -13.92 -6.17 -7.36
CA LEU A 764 -14.16 -7.39 -6.60
C LEU A 764 -15.42 -8.13 -7.05
N LEU A 765 -16.49 -7.39 -7.33
CA LEU A 765 -17.73 -7.96 -7.88
C LEU A 765 -17.45 -8.67 -9.21
N VAL A 766 -16.72 -8.03 -10.14
CA VAL A 766 -16.35 -8.64 -11.42
C VAL A 766 -15.49 -9.88 -11.20
N THR A 767 -14.49 -9.81 -10.32
CA THR A 767 -13.59 -10.93 -10.01
C THR A 767 -14.37 -12.14 -9.48
N TYR A 768 -15.23 -11.94 -8.48
CA TYR A 768 -16.02 -13.02 -7.88
C TYR A 768 -17.06 -13.58 -8.86
N SER A 769 -17.74 -12.74 -9.63
CA SER A 769 -18.69 -13.19 -10.66
C SER A 769 -17.98 -14.03 -11.75
N ARG A 770 -16.83 -13.55 -12.25
CA ARG A 770 -16.01 -14.26 -13.24
C ARG A 770 -15.53 -15.61 -12.72
N GLU A 771 -15.03 -15.66 -11.50
CA GLU A 771 -14.51 -16.88 -10.89
C GLU A 771 -15.63 -17.88 -10.58
N TYR A 772 -16.76 -17.44 -10.03
CA TYR A 772 -17.86 -18.33 -9.68
C TYR A 772 -18.68 -18.79 -10.89
N TYR A 773 -19.21 -17.88 -11.71
CA TYR A 773 -20.06 -18.24 -12.86
C TYR A 773 -19.24 -18.67 -14.10
N GLY A 774 -17.97 -18.28 -14.16
CA GLY A 774 -17.04 -18.66 -15.23
C GLY A 774 -16.19 -19.89 -14.89
N LYS A 775 -15.06 -19.67 -14.21
CA LYS A 775 -13.95 -20.64 -14.05
C LYS A 775 -14.26 -21.80 -13.11
N LYS A 776 -14.59 -21.50 -11.86
CA LYS A 776 -14.66 -22.48 -10.76
C LYS A 776 -15.94 -23.30 -10.75
N TRP A 777 -16.99 -22.89 -11.46
CA TRP A 777 -18.24 -23.67 -11.56
C TRP A 777 -17.97 -25.13 -11.94
N GLU A 778 -17.12 -25.35 -12.95
CA GLU A 778 -16.78 -26.71 -13.40
C GLU A 778 -16.07 -27.50 -12.31
N GLU A 779 -15.10 -26.89 -11.63
CA GLU A 779 -14.35 -27.53 -10.55
C GLU A 779 -15.26 -27.91 -9.38
N LEU A 780 -16.19 -27.02 -9.03
CA LEU A 780 -17.10 -27.18 -7.89
C LEU A 780 -18.18 -28.22 -8.14
N TYR A 781 -18.67 -28.34 -9.38
CA TYR A 781 -19.83 -29.16 -9.71
C TYR A 781 -19.51 -30.37 -10.61
N LYS A 782 -18.23 -30.63 -10.93
CA LYS A 782 -17.79 -31.78 -11.75
C LYS A 782 -18.41 -33.12 -11.35
N SER A 783 -18.60 -33.35 -10.05
CA SER A 783 -19.14 -34.59 -9.49
C SER A 783 -20.68 -34.65 -9.44
N LYS A 784 -21.38 -33.61 -9.93
CA LYS A 784 -22.84 -33.47 -9.89
C LYS A 784 -23.40 -33.14 -11.29
N PRO A 785 -23.42 -34.11 -12.22
CA PRO A 785 -23.86 -33.89 -13.61
C PRO A 785 -25.27 -33.26 -13.72
N GLU A 786 -26.14 -33.53 -12.75
CA GLU A 786 -27.49 -33.01 -12.62
C GLU A 786 -27.56 -31.48 -12.46
N THR A 787 -26.49 -30.83 -12.01
CA THR A 787 -26.43 -29.37 -11.88
C THR A 787 -26.18 -28.65 -13.22
N TYR A 788 -25.87 -29.38 -14.28
CA TYR A 788 -25.62 -28.82 -15.61
C TYR A 788 -26.86 -28.82 -16.50
N THR A 789 -27.89 -28.08 -16.09
CA THR A 789 -29.14 -27.89 -16.82
C THR A 789 -29.08 -26.69 -17.77
N GLU A 790 -30.03 -26.60 -18.70
CA GLU A 790 -30.19 -25.43 -19.59
C GLU A 790 -30.31 -24.15 -18.74
N GLU A 791 -31.23 -24.13 -17.77
CA GLU A 791 -31.46 -23.02 -16.82
C GLU A 791 -30.19 -22.60 -16.05
N SER A 792 -29.33 -23.54 -15.65
CA SER A 792 -28.08 -23.22 -14.94
C SER A 792 -27.10 -22.43 -15.81
N TYR A 793 -26.99 -22.77 -17.10
CA TYR A 793 -26.14 -22.04 -18.04
C TYR A 793 -26.75 -20.69 -18.39
N GLU A 794 -28.07 -20.62 -18.59
CA GLU A 794 -28.77 -19.36 -18.84
C GLU A 794 -28.57 -18.38 -17.68
N LYS A 795 -28.66 -18.85 -16.43
CA LYS A 795 -28.35 -18.04 -15.24
C LYS A 795 -26.91 -17.55 -15.24
N ARG A 796 -25.93 -18.43 -15.49
CA ARG A 796 -24.49 -18.07 -15.53
C ARG A 796 -24.20 -16.98 -16.56
N ILE A 797 -24.74 -17.15 -17.78
CA ILE A 797 -24.59 -16.20 -18.88
C ILE A 797 -25.18 -14.84 -18.48
N LYS A 798 -26.44 -14.83 -18.03
CA LYS A 798 -27.13 -13.61 -17.60
C LYS A 798 -26.37 -12.85 -16.51
N GLU A 799 -25.89 -13.55 -15.49
CA GLU A 799 -25.16 -12.93 -14.37
C GLU A 799 -23.83 -12.31 -14.81
N LEU A 800 -23.13 -12.95 -15.75
CA LEU A 800 -21.91 -12.39 -16.34
C LEU A 800 -22.22 -11.16 -17.21
N GLU A 801 -23.26 -11.20 -18.06
CA GLU A 801 -23.70 -10.06 -18.87
C GLU A 801 -24.08 -8.83 -18.03
N GLU A 802 -24.87 -9.04 -16.97
CA GLU A 802 -25.25 -7.98 -16.03
C GLU A 802 -24.03 -7.39 -15.32
N THR A 803 -23.08 -8.24 -14.91
CA THR A 803 -21.84 -7.80 -14.26
C THR A 803 -20.95 -6.98 -15.20
N ILE A 804 -20.80 -7.40 -16.46
CA ILE A 804 -20.03 -6.66 -17.48
C ILE A 804 -20.69 -5.30 -17.77
N THR A 805 -22.02 -5.27 -17.90
CA THR A 805 -22.77 -4.03 -18.12
C THR A 805 -22.58 -3.05 -16.96
N PHE A 806 -22.63 -3.54 -15.73
CA PHE A 806 -22.36 -2.74 -14.54
C PHE A 806 -20.90 -2.21 -14.54
N ALA A 807 -19.93 -3.07 -14.81
CA ALA A 807 -18.51 -2.72 -14.79
C ALA A 807 -18.14 -1.66 -15.84
N ASN A 808 -18.71 -1.75 -17.04
CA ASN A 808 -18.51 -0.73 -18.08
C ASN A 808 -19.06 0.65 -17.65
N ARG A 809 -20.21 0.70 -16.97
CA ARG A 809 -20.72 1.98 -16.42
C ARG A 809 -19.79 2.55 -15.37
N GLN A 810 -19.25 1.72 -14.48
CA GLN A 810 -18.28 2.16 -13.46
C GLN A 810 -16.96 2.63 -14.08
N LEU A 811 -16.52 1.98 -15.17
CA LEU A 811 -15.36 2.41 -15.93
C LEU A 811 -15.56 3.83 -16.50
N GLU A 812 -16.73 4.13 -17.07
CA GLU A 812 -17.06 5.48 -17.55
C GLU A 812 -17.08 6.53 -16.43
N TYR A 813 -17.63 6.19 -15.25
CA TYR A 813 -17.61 7.10 -14.09
C TYR A 813 -16.17 7.35 -13.60
N LEU A 814 -15.36 6.31 -13.52
CA LEU A 814 -13.96 6.40 -13.11
C LEU A 814 -13.14 7.24 -14.10
N GLU A 815 -13.38 7.11 -15.41
CA GLU A 815 -12.71 7.92 -16.43
C GLU A 815 -13.04 9.42 -16.29
N ARG A 816 -14.31 9.77 -16.09
CA ARG A 816 -14.71 11.17 -15.83
C ARG A 816 -14.05 11.71 -14.57
N GLY A 817 -14.04 10.92 -13.49
CA GLY A 817 -13.38 11.30 -12.24
C GLY A 817 -11.87 11.52 -12.40
N ILE A 818 -11.19 10.72 -13.23
CA ILE A 818 -9.76 10.91 -13.52
C ILE A 818 -9.51 12.23 -14.26
N ASP A 819 -10.39 12.64 -15.17
CA ASP A 819 -10.25 13.87 -15.94
C ASP A 819 -10.42 15.13 -15.07
N GLU A 820 -11.25 15.07 -14.04
CA GLU A 820 -11.47 16.14 -13.06
C GLU A 820 -10.27 16.35 -12.11
N VAL A 821 -9.46 15.31 -11.87
CA VAL A 821 -8.26 15.42 -11.01
C VAL A 821 -7.11 16.14 -11.76
N PRO A 822 -6.51 17.20 -11.19
CA PRO A 822 -5.38 17.90 -11.79
C PRO A 822 -4.18 17.00 -12.12
N THR A 823 -3.44 17.34 -13.18
CA THR A 823 -2.27 16.58 -13.64
C THR A 823 -1.13 16.62 -12.62
N GLY A 824 -0.50 15.47 -12.38
CA GLY A 824 0.65 15.34 -11.47
C GLY A 824 0.33 15.00 -10.01
N ILE A 825 -0.96 14.90 -9.64
CA ILE A 825 -1.40 14.50 -8.30
C ILE A 825 -1.36 12.97 -8.14
N ARG A 826 -0.94 12.48 -6.95
CA ARG A 826 -0.83 11.04 -6.61
C ARG A 826 -2.14 10.28 -6.80
N GLU A 827 -3.26 10.93 -6.51
CA GLU A 827 -4.62 10.38 -6.67
C GLU A 827 -4.95 10.02 -8.13
N LYS A 828 -4.62 10.88 -9.10
CA LYS A 828 -4.86 10.60 -10.53
C LYS A 828 -4.16 9.32 -10.98
N LYS A 829 -2.96 9.06 -10.46
CA LYS A 829 -2.20 7.83 -10.71
C LYS A 829 -2.91 6.61 -10.12
N TYR A 830 -3.30 6.69 -8.84
CA TYR A 830 -4.02 5.60 -8.18
C TYR A 830 -5.30 5.23 -8.91
N LEU A 831 -6.11 6.22 -9.30
CA LEU A 831 -7.35 6.00 -10.05
C LEU A 831 -7.08 5.40 -11.44
N SER A 832 -6.02 5.86 -12.13
CA SER A 832 -5.60 5.26 -13.41
C SER A 832 -5.19 3.79 -13.27
N ASP A 833 -4.56 3.42 -12.15
CA ASP A 833 -4.17 2.04 -11.87
C ASP A 833 -5.40 1.16 -11.60
N GLN A 834 -6.37 1.66 -10.83
CA GLN A 834 -7.64 0.96 -10.62
C GLN A 834 -8.41 0.79 -11.93
N LYS A 835 -8.39 1.82 -12.79
CA LYS A 835 -8.99 1.76 -14.12
C LYS A 835 -8.42 0.61 -14.94
N ASN A 836 -7.10 0.52 -15.01
CA ASN A 836 -6.42 -0.55 -15.74
C ASN A 836 -6.71 -1.93 -15.13
N GLY A 837 -6.81 -2.03 -13.80
CA GLY A 837 -7.22 -3.26 -13.12
C GLY A 837 -8.65 -3.68 -13.48
N LEU A 838 -9.59 -2.74 -13.52
CA LEU A 838 -10.97 -3.00 -13.91
C LEU A 838 -11.08 -3.44 -15.38
N ILE A 839 -10.34 -2.81 -16.29
CA ILE A 839 -10.27 -3.21 -17.72
C ILE A 839 -9.81 -4.67 -17.86
N VAL A 840 -8.80 -5.07 -17.08
CA VAL A 840 -8.30 -6.46 -17.04
C VAL A 840 -9.39 -7.43 -16.60
N GLU A 841 -10.09 -7.14 -15.50
CA GLU A 841 -11.16 -8.02 -15.00
C GLU A 841 -12.38 -8.05 -15.93
N ILE A 842 -12.77 -6.91 -16.54
CA ILE A 842 -13.82 -6.86 -17.58
C ILE A 842 -13.45 -7.76 -18.75
N THR A 843 -12.21 -7.67 -19.24
CA THR A 843 -11.71 -8.47 -20.37
C THR A 843 -11.78 -9.96 -20.03
N ARG A 844 -11.25 -10.37 -18.88
CA ARG A 844 -11.29 -11.77 -18.45
C ARG A 844 -12.72 -12.26 -18.23
N CYS A 845 -13.62 -11.41 -17.74
CA CYS A 845 -15.05 -11.73 -17.59
C CYS A 845 -15.71 -11.96 -18.96
N ASN A 846 -15.44 -11.10 -19.95
CA ASN A 846 -15.90 -11.25 -21.33
C ASN A 846 -15.44 -12.58 -21.96
N ILE A 847 -14.18 -12.97 -21.76
CA ILE A 847 -13.66 -14.26 -22.26
C ILE A 847 -14.44 -15.43 -21.66
N TRP A 848 -14.70 -15.40 -20.35
CA TRP A 848 -15.50 -16.46 -19.70
C TRP A 848 -16.96 -16.47 -20.14
N LEU A 849 -17.55 -15.31 -20.44
CA LEU A 849 -18.88 -15.22 -21.04
C LEU A 849 -18.91 -15.93 -22.40
N GLN A 850 -17.93 -15.68 -23.28
CA GLN A 850 -17.82 -16.36 -24.59
C GLN A 850 -17.66 -17.88 -24.45
N LYS A 851 -16.77 -18.33 -23.54
CA LYS A 851 -16.58 -19.75 -23.25
C LYS A 851 -17.88 -20.41 -22.78
N ASN A 852 -18.69 -19.72 -21.97
CA ASN A 852 -19.99 -20.23 -21.53
C ASN A 852 -21.01 -20.33 -22.66
N TYR A 853 -21.11 -19.33 -23.55
CA TYR A 853 -21.97 -19.42 -24.75
C TYR A 853 -21.58 -20.59 -25.66
N ARG A 854 -20.27 -20.80 -25.89
CA ARG A 854 -19.80 -21.95 -26.70
C ARG A 854 -20.19 -23.27 -26.07
N ARG A 855 -19.94 -23.45 -24.77
CA ARG A 855 -20.33 -24.67 -24.04
C ARG A 855 -21.83 -24.91 -24.05
N TYR A 856 -22.64 -23.86 -23.91
CA TYR A 856 -24.09 -23.95 -24.02
C TYR A 856 -24.51 -24.48 -25.39
N ARG A 857 -23.95 -23.90 -26.47
CA ARG A 857 -24.21 -24.34 -27.83
C ARG A 857 -23.79 -25.78 -28.06
N ASP A 858 -22.59 -26.16 -27.64
CA ASP A 858 -22.04 -27.50 -27.83
C ASP A 858 -22.89 -28.57 -27.10
N LYS A 859 -23.44 -28.22 -25.93
CA LYS A 859 -24.21 -29.15 -25.10
C LYS A 859 -25.67 -29.27 -25.49
N PHE A 860 -26.32 -28.18 -25.87
CA PHE A 860 -27.77 -28.14 -26.11
C PHE A 860 -28.16 -27.95 -27.58
N GLY A 861 -27.20 -27.67 -28.47
CA GLY A 861 -27.44 -27.46 -29.90
C GLY A 861 -28.27 -26.21 -30.23
N LYS A 862 -28.50 -25.32 -29.26
CA LYS A 862 -29.25 -24.07 -29.39
C LYS A 862 -28.32 -22.87 -29.26
N THR A 863 -28.65 -21.80 -29.96
CA THR A 863 -27.99 -20.49 -29.81
C THR A 863 -28.84 -19.61 -28.90
N MET A 864 -28.29 -19.19 -27.77
CA MET A 864 -28.91 -18.21 -26.89
C MET A 864 -28.62 -16.80 -27.44
N GLY A 865 -29.54 -16.22 -28.22
CA GLY A 865 -29.34 -14.91 -28.86
C GLY A 865 -28.22 -14.87 -29.92
N MET A 866 -27.85 -13.66 -30.38
CA MET A 866 -26.57 -13.45 -31.08
C MET A 866 -25.47 -13.51 -30.03
N LEU A 867 -24.43 -14.33 -30.23
CA LEU A 867 -23.19 -14.15 -29.46
C LEU A 867 -22.69 -12.73 -29.75
N PRO A 868 -22.60 -11.85 -28.75
CA PRO A 868 -21.85 -10.62 -28.93
C PRO A 868 -20.40 -11.07 -29.12
N GLY A 869 -19.86 -10.95 -30.33
CA GLY A 869 -18.44 -11.24 -30.54
C GLY A 869 -17.63 -10.38 -29.57
N LEU A 870 -16.60 -10.96 -28.95
CA LEU A 870 -15.65 -10.20 -28.14
C LEU A 870 -15.09 -9.10 -29.05
N ASN A 871 -15.37 -7.82 -28.76
CA ASN A 871 -14.87 -6.72 -29.59
C ASN A 871 -13.37 -6.57 -29.33
N TYR A 872 -12.60 -7.46 -29.97
CA TYR A 872 -11.16 -7.56 -29.78
C TYR A 872 -10.46 -6.25 -30.10
N ARG A 873 -10.98 -5.46 -31.05
CA ARG A 873 -10.39 -4.18 -31.36
C ARG A 873 -10.47 -3.26 -30.15
N ASP A 874 -11.64 -3.02 -29.59
CA ASP A 874 -11.79 -2.14 -28.41
C ASP A 874 -10.96 -2.64 -27.21
N ILE A 875 -10.92 -3.96 -26.98
CA ILE A 875 -10.15 -4.58 -25.89
C ILE A 875 -8.64 -4.42 -26.10
N TYR A 876 -8.16 -4.72 -27.30
CA TYR A 876 -6.77 -4.48 -27.70
C TYR A 876 -6.42 -3.01 -27.47
N GLU A 877 -7.33 -2.10 -27.84
CA GLU A 877 -7.10 -0.68 -27.74
C GLU A 877 -6.94 -0.18 -26.30
N GLN A 878 -7.81 -0.66 -25.41
CA GLN A 878 -7.77 -0.32 -23.98
C GLN A 878 -6.55 -0.94 -23.29
N LEU A 879 -6.28 -2.23 -23.52
CA LEU A 879 -5.17 -2.93 -22.89
C LEU A 879 -3.81 -2.45 -23.43
N TYR A 880 -3.69 -2.12 -24.71
CA TYR A 880 -2.46 -1.55 -25.26
C TYR A 880 -2.16 -0.19 -24.63
N LYS A 881 -3.16 0.67 -24.43
CA LYS A 881 -2.98 1.93 -23.67
C LYS A 881 -2.51 1.66 -22.24
N ALA A 882 -3.06 0.64 -21.57
CA ALA A 882 -2.63 0.25 -20.23
C ALA A 882 -1.19 -0.29 -20.21
N ILE A 883 -0.76 -1.04 -21.22
CA ILE A 883 0.63 -1.49 -21.40
C ILE A 883 1.57 -0.30 -21.58
N LEU A 884 1.20 0.68 -22.40
CA LEU A 884 2.01 1.89 -22.58
C LEU A 884 2.14 2.70 -21.29
N TYR A 885 1.15 2.62 -20.40
CA TYR A 885 1.14 3.30 -19.10
C TYR A 885 1.96 2.56 -18.01
N SER A 886 1.90 1.23 -17.98
CA SER A 886 2.60 0.38 -17.00
C SER A 886 3.20 -0.85 -17.69
N PRO A 887 4.31 -0.69 -18.44
CA PRO A 887 4.91 -1.76 -19.25
C PRO A 887 5.48 -2.91 -18.43
N GLU A 888 5.71 -2.70 -17.13
CA GLU A 888 6.13 -3.73 -16.17
C GLU A 888 4.99 -4.60 -15.61
N ASN A 889 3.71 -4.30 -15.89
CA ASN A 889 2.58 -5.00 -15.27
C ASN A 889 2.11 -6.22 -16.08
N GLY A 890 2.50 -7.42 -15.65
CA GLY A 890 2.20 -8.69 -16.29
C GLY A 890 0.71 -9.02 -16.44
N HIS A 891 -0.15 -8.57 -15.53
CA HIS A 891 -1.58 -8.85 -15.61
C HIS A 891 -2.26 -8.28 -16.86
N VAL A 892 -1.78 -7.14 -17.35
CA VAL A 892 -2.33 -6.49 -18.55
C VAL A 892 -1.92 -7.29 -19.80
N TYR A 893 -0.70 -7.83 -19.84
CA TYR A 893 -0.24 -8.71 -20.91
C TYR A 893 -1.03 -10.01 -20.93
N ASN A 894 -1.21 -10.68 -19.79
CA ASN A 894 -1.97 -11.93 -19.71
C ASN A 894 -3.40 -11.72 -20.23
N ALA A 895 -4.08 -10.65 -19.82
CA ALA A 895 -5.42 -10.34 -20.30
C ALA A 895 -5.48 -10.10 -21.82
N LEU A 896 -4.48 -9.43 -22.39
CA LEU A 896 -4.41 -9.17 -23.84
C LEU A 896 -4.16 -10.46 -24.62
N PHE A 897 -3.21 -11.28 -24.17
CA PHE A 897 -2.87 -12.55 -24.81
C PHE A 897 -4.02 -13.56 -24.68
N ASP A 898 -4.64 -13.67 -23.50
CA ASP A 898 -5.87 -14.45 -23.29
C ASP A 898 -6.97 -14.05 -24.29
N ALA A 899 -7.21 -12.73 -24.46
CA ALA A 899 -8.23 -12.22 -25.39
C ALA A 899 -7.89 -12.50 -26.85
N PHE A 900 -6.61 -12.38 -27.21
CA PHE A 900 -6.12 -12.68 -28.55
C PHE A 900 -6.30 -14.16 -28.89
N GLU A 901 -5.81 -15.06 -28.04
CA GLU A 901 -5.90 -16.51 -28.25
C GLU A 901 -7.35 -16.97 -28.42
N GLU A 902 -8.23 -16.48 -27.54
CA GLU A 902 -9.67 -16.80 -27.58
C GLU A 902 -10.31 -16.39 -28.91
N VAL A 903 -9.97 -15.21 -29.44
CA VAL A 903 -10.51 -14.67 -30.69
C VAL A 903 -9.84 -15.31 -31.91
N TYR A 904 -8.55 -15.66 -31.83
CA TYR A 904 -7.82 -16.31 -32.91
C TYR A 904 -8.27 -17.75 -33.15
N GLU A 905 -8.46 -18.54 -32.08
CA GLU A 905 -8.85 -19.95 -32.16
C GLU A 905 -10.35 -20.15 -32.44
N HIS A 906 -11.21 -19.27 -31.93
CA HIS A 906 -12.65 -19.50 -31.90
C HIS A 906 -13.50 -18.36 -32.48
N GLY A 907 -12.88 -17.24 -32.86
CA GLY A 907 -13.57 -16.13 -33.51
C GLY A 907 -13.92 -16.44 -34.96
N ASP A 908 -14.96 -15.78 -35.47
CA ASP A 908 -15.32 -15.80 -36.89
C ASP A 908 -14.45 -14.79 -37.65
N LEU A 909 -13.16 -15.13 -37.82
CA LEU A 909 -12.16 -14.29 -38.48
C LEU A 909 -11.83 -14.82 -39.86
N ASN A 910 -11.75 -13.92 -40.84
CA ASN A 910 -11.12 -14.25 -42.11
C ASN A 910 -9.58 -14.30 -41.98
N GLU A 911 -8.91 -14.92 -42.96
CA GLU A 911 -7.44 -15.10 -42.92
C GLU A 911 -6.66 -13.77 -42.88
N GLN A 912 -7.19 -12.69 -43.45
CA GLN A 912 -6.58 -11.36 -43.34
C GLN A 912 -6.60 -10.84 -41.90
N GLN A 913 -7.73 -10.98 -41.21
CA GLN A 913 -7.91 -10.56 -39.83
C GLN A 913 -7.05 -11.38 -38.89
N LYS A 914 -6.96 -12.71 -39.09
CA LYS A 914 -6.07 -13.58 -38.32
C LYS A 914 -4.62 -13.13 -38.41
N LEU A 915 -4.12 -12.92 -39.63
CA LEU A 915 -2.73 -12.48 -39.83
C LEU A 915 -2.49 -11.09 -39.21
N LYS A 916 -3.48 -10.19 -39.30
CA LYS A 916 -3.42 -8.86 -38.67
C LYS A 916 -3.29 -8.94 -37.16
N TYR A 917 -4.19 -9.64 -36.49
CA TYR A 917 -4.17 -9.74 -35.03
C TYR A 917 -2.92 -10.48 -34.53
N LEU A 918 -2.48 -11.51 -35.25
CA LEU A 918 -1.25 -12.24 -34.95
C LEU A 918 -0.01 -11.33 -35.04
N SER A 919 0.14 -10.57 -36.14
CA SER A 919 1.30 -9.68 -36.32
C SER A 919 1.33 -8.54 -35.28
N GLU A 920 0.17 -7.91 -35.01
CA GLU A 920 0.03 -6.85 -34.01
C GLU A 920 0.34 -7.37 -32.58
N THR A 921 -0.19 -8.54 -32.21
CA THR A 921 0.05 -9.14 -30.89
C THR A 921 1.48 -9.63 -30.74
N LYS A 922 2.07 -10.18 -31.81
CA LYS A 922 3.46 -10.64 -31.81
C LYS A 922 4.46 -9.51 -31.56
N LEU A 923 4.23 -8.31 -32.10
CA LEU A 923 5.09 -7.15 -31.78
C LEU A 923 5.07 -6.82 -30.28
N ILE A 924 3.92 -6.98 -29.63
CA ILE A 924 3.79 -6.79 -28.18
C ILE A 924 4.48 -7.93 -27.43
N ALA A 925 4.34 -9.17 -27.89
CA ALA A 925 5.03 -10.33 -27.34
C ALA A 925 6.57 -10.20 -27.41
N ASP A 926 7.09 -9.72 -28.54
CA ASP A 926 8.53 -9.47 -28.73
C ASP A 926 9.06 -8.39 -27.77
N ASP A 927 8.28 -7.33 -27.54
CA ASP A 927 8.59 -6.30 -26.55
C ASP A 927 8.52 -6.86 -25.11
N CYS A 928 7.48 -7.64 -24.81
CA CYS A 928 7.26 -8.29 -23.53
C CYS A 928 8.43 -9.21 -23.14
N ALA A 929 8.95 -9.97 -24.09
CA ALA A 929 10.05 -10.93 -23.89
C ALA A 929 11.40 -10.29 -23.50
N VAL A 930 11.58 -8.98 -23.70
CA VAL A 930 12.84 -8.27 -23.38
C VAL A 930 12.75 -7.37 -22.15
N LEU A 931 11.55 -7.18 -21.60
CA LEU A 931 11.31 -6.33 -20.45
C LEU A 931 11.35 -7.13 -19.14
N GLU A 932 11.79 -6.48 -18.07
CA GLU A 932 11.63 -7.01 -16.71
C GLU A 932 10.19 -6.81 -16.25
N ILE A 933 9.37 -7.86 -16.42
CA ILE A 933 7.93 -7.83 -16.10
C ILE A 933 7.69 -8.40 -14.71
N GLN A 934 6.87 -7.68 -13.93
CA GLN A 934 6.35 -8.12 -12.65
C GLN A 934 5.02 -8.86 -12.83
N ASN A 935 4.68 -9.77 -11.91
CA ASN A 935 3.43 -10.53 -11.94
C ASN A 935 3.22 -11.34 -13.23
N ARG A 936 4.23 -12.13 -13.62
CA ARG A 936 4.20 -12.95 -14.84
C ARG A 936 3.17 -14.09 -14.81
N GLY A 937 2.65 -14.44 -13.63
CA GLY A 937 1.62 -15.45 -13.40
C GLY A 937 1.38 -15.69 -11.91
N ALA A 938 0.69 -16.78 -11.56
CA ALA A 938 0.35 -17.18 -10.20
C ALA A 938 0.86 -18.58 -9.84
N ASP A 939 0.97 -18.90 -8.55
CA ASP A 939 1.36 -20.23 -8.03
C ASP A 939 2.63 -20.85 -8.65
N ASP A 940 3.68 -20.03 -8.79
CA ASP A 940 4.97 -20.39 -9.41
C ASP A 940 4.89 -20.79 -10.91
N HIS A 941 3.76 -20.50 -11.58
CA HIS A 941 3.60 -20.60 -13.02
C HIS A 941 3.87 -19.26 -13.73
N ASP A 942 4.64 -19.33 -14.82
CA ASP A 942 4.88 -18.18 -15.70
C ASP A 942 3.86 -18.20 -16.86
N GLU A 943 2.67 -17.64 -16.62
CA GLU A 943 1.59 -17.54 -17.62
C GLU A 943 2.03 -16.76 -18.86
N ILE A 944 2.79 -15.67 -18.69
CA ILE A 944 3.33 -14.89 -19.81
C ILE A 944 4.16 -15.78 -20.74
N GLN A 945 5.03 -16.61 -20.16
CA GLN A 945 5.89 -17.50 -20.92
C GLN A 945 5.08 -18.51 -21.74
N GLU A 946 3.99 -19.06 -21.18
CA GLU A 946 3.09 -19.95 -21.91
C GLU A 946 2.41 -19.23 -23.10
N HIS A 947 1.94 -18.00 -22.90
CA HIS A 947 1.37 -17.18 -23.96
C HIS A 947 2.38 -16.86 -25.07
N LEU A 948 3.62 -16.51 -24.71
CA LEU A 948 4.69 -16.23 -25.68
C LEU A 948 4.96 -17.45 -26.57
N LEU A 949 5.03 -18.65 -25.97
CA LEU A 949 5.20 -19.89 -26.71
C LEU A 949 4.02 -20.15 -27.66
N LYS A 950 2.79 -19.96 -27.19
CA LYS A 950 1.58 -20.22 -27.99
C LYS A 950 1.42 -19.22 -29.15
N ILE A 951 1.71 -17.94 -28.94
CA ILE A 951 1.76 -16.94 -30.02
C ILE A 951 2.83 -17.32 -31.05
N GLN A 952 3.97 -17.85 -30.60
CA GLN A 952 5.00 -18.34 -31.50
C GLN A 952 4.55 -19.57 -32.29
N GLU A 953 3.82 -20.50 -31.67
CA GLU A 953 3.21 -21.65 -32.35
C GLU A 953 2.29 -21.20 -33.49
N PHE A 954 1.36 -20.27 -33.24
CA PHE A 954 0.52 -19.69 -34.29
C PHE A 954 1.34 -19.03 -35.41
N ALA A 955 2.41 -18.33 -35.06
CA ALA A 955 3.30 -17.72 -36.04
C ALA A 955 4.04 -18.76 -36.91
N THR A 956 4.31 -19.97 -36.41
CA THR A 956 5.00 -21.02 -37.17
C THR A 956 4.13 -21.72 -38.22
N GLU A 957 2.80 -21.56 -38.16
CA GLU A 957 1.87 -22.05 -39.19
C GLU A 957 2.18 -21.41 -40.55
N TYR A 958 2.60 -20.14 -40.54
CA TYR A 958 2.97 -19.35 -41.70
C TYR A 958 4.50 -19.34 -41.91
N LYS A 959 5.03 -20.41 -42.51
CA LYS A 959 6.46 -20.49 -42.88
C LYS A 959 6.76 -19.63 -44.11
N VAL A 960 7.35 -18.46 -43.91
CA VAL A 960 7.75 -17.54 -44.98
C VAL A 960 9.03 -16.78 -44.63
N THR A 961 9.90 -16.58 -45.62
CA THR A 961 11.10 -15.73 -45.52
C THR A 961 11.07 -14.61 -46.55
N ILE A 962 11.88 -13.56 -46.37
CA ILE A 962 12.06 -12.48 -47.36
C ILE A 962 12.48 -13.05 -48.71
N ARG A 963 13.30 -14.11 -48.71
CA ARG A 963 13.77 -14.76 -49.93
C ARG A 963 12.61 -15.45 -50.68
N ASP A 964 11.65 -16.01 -49.95
CA ASP A 964 10.49 -16.65 -50.56
C ASP A 964 9.58 -15.63 -51.23
N VAL A 965 9.41 -14.45 -50.63
CA VAL A 965 8.67 -13.33 -51.23
C VAL A 965 9.37 -12.85 -52.49
N GLN A 966 10.67 -12.53 -52.42
CA GLN A 966 11.43 -11.97 -53.55
C GLN A 966 11.52 -12.94 -54.74
N LYS A 967 11.55 -14.26 -54.49
CA LYS A 967 11.58 -15.30 -55.54
C LYS A 967 10.20 -15.82 -55.92
N ASN A 968 9.14 -15.32 -55.29
CA ASN A 968 7.77 -15.80 -55.42
C ASN A 968 7.63 -17.32 -55.22
N THR A 969 8.35 -17.88 -54.24
CA THR A 969 8.33 -19.31 -53.87
C THR A 969 7.51 -19.60 -52.61
N MET A 970 6.68 -18.65 -52.20
CA MET A 970 5.75 -18.78 -51.07
C MET A 970 4.70 -19.87 -51.32
N LYS A 971 4.11 -20.40 -50.24
CA LYS A 971 2.91 -21.25 -50.37
C LYS A 971 1.78 -20.46 -51.07
N PRO A 972 1.00 -21.08 -51.98
CA PRO A 972 -0.02 -20.38 -52.76
C PRO A 972 -1.03 -19.58 -51.92
N GLU A 973 -1.47 -20.17 -50.79
CA GLU A 973 -2.42 -19.56 -49.85
C GLU A 973 -1.88 -18.24 -49.26
N PHE A 974 -0.62 -18.24 -48.81
CA PHE A 974 0.02 -17.04 -48.28
C PHE A 974 0.41 -16.05 -49.38
N ALA A 975 0.79 -16.53 -50.57
CA ALA A 975 1.11 -15.66 -51.71
C ALA A 975 -0.10 -14.82 -52.13
N GLN A 976 -1.29 -15.42 -52.21
CA GLN A 976 -2.53 -14.72 -52.51
C GLN A 976 -2.83 -13.66 -51.45
N LEU A 977 -2.72 -14.03 -50.16
CA LEU A 977 -2.92 -13.13 -49.03
C LEU A 977 -1.94 -11.95 -49.04
N TYR A 978 -0.65 -12.23 -49.31
CA TYR A 978 0.41 -11.22 -49.40
C TYR A 978 0.11 -10.22 -50.53
N HIS A 979 -0.18 -10.70 -51.73
CA HIS A 979 -0.48 -9.83 -52.87
C HIS A 979 -1.74 -8.98 -52.64
N GLU A 980 -2.80 -9.56 -52.10
CA GLU A 980 -4.03 -8.84 -51.79
C GLU A 980 -3.80 -7.74 -50.73
N MET A 981 -3.00 -8.02 -49.69
CA MET A 981 -2.64 -7.02 -48.68
C MET A 981 -1.77 -5.90 -49.25
N ILE A 982 -0.84 -6.19 -50.16
CA ILE A 982 -0.04 -5.16 -50.84
C ILE A 982 -0.93 -4.30 -51.75
N GLU A 983 -1.83 -4.91 -52.53
CA GLU A 983 -2.75 -4.19 -53.42
C GLU A 983 -3.72 -3.29 -52.64
N THR A 984 -4.15 -3.71 -51.45
CA THR A 984 -5.01 -2.93 -50.54
C THR A 984 -4.22 -2.00 -49.61
N ASN A 985 -2.91 -1.86 -49.82
CA ASN A 985 -2.01 -0.98 -49.07
C ASN A 985 -1.94 -1.28 -47.56
N GLN A 986 -1.97 -2.55 -47.18
CA GLN A 986 -1.86 -3.04 -45.81
C GLN A 986 -0.43 -3.50 -45.48
N ALA A 987 0.19 -2.88 -44.48
CA ALA A 987 1.57 -3.19 -44.06
C ALA A 987 1.75 -4.54 -43.33
N THR A 988 0.67 -5.20 -42.94
CA THR A 988 0.68 -6.38 -42.07
C THR A 988 1.52 -7.52 -42.63
N ALA A 989 1.30 -7.91 -43.89
CA ALA A 989 2.02 -9.03 -44.50
C ALA A 989 3.53 -8.77 -44.58
N VAL A 990 3.94 -7.56 -44.95
CA VAL A 990 5.35 -7.12 -44.98
C VAL A 990 5.96 -7.22 -43.58
N THR A 991 5.25 -6.71 -42.57
CA THR A 991 5.70 -6.68 -41.18
C THR A 991 5.88 -8.11 -40.66
N PHE A 992 4.91 -8.99 -40.91
CA PHE A 992 4.96 -10.38 -40.50
C PHE A 992 6.13 -11.15 -41.12
N VAL A 993 6.37 -10.99 -42.44
CA VAL A 993 7.54 -11.60 -43.11
C VAL A 993 8.86 -11.13 -42.49
N CYS A 994 8.95 -9.85 -42.14
CA CYS A 994 10.13 -9.31 -41.48
C CYS A 994 10.33 -9.89 -40.07
N GLN A 995 9.25 -10.06 -39.31
CA GLN A 995 9.30 -10.71 -37.99
C GLN A 995 9.80 -12.15 -38.09
N GLN A 996 9.29 -12.94 -39.04
CA GLN A 996 9.73 -14.31 -39.27
C GLN A 996 11.23 -14.40 -39.62
N GLU A 997 11.73 -13.46 -40.42
CA GLU A 997 13.15 -13.41 -40.77
C GLU A 997 14.03 -13.09 -39.55
N LEU A 998 13.58 -12.19 -38.66
CA LEU A 998 14.29 -11.84 -37.43
C LEU A 998 14.30 -13.00 -36.42
N ASP A 999 13.18 -13.73 -36.29
CA ASP A 999 13.06 -14.91 -35.43
C ASP A 999 14.00 -16.03 -35.89
N ALA A 1000 14.01 -16.32 -37.19
CA ALA A 1000 14.86 -17.35 -37.77
C ALA A 1000 16.35 -17.08 -37.53
N ALA A 1001 16.74 -15.80 -37.37
CA ALA A 1001 18.09 -15.37 -37.04
C ALA A 1001 18.35 -15.23 -35.52
N GLY A 1002 17.38 -15.52 -34.66
CA GLY A 1002 17.48 -15.37 -33.20
C GLY A 1002 17.64 -13.92 -32.75
N VAL A 1003 17.17 -12.95 -33.55
CA VAL A 1003 17.23 -11.52 -33.21
C VAL A 1003 16.14 -11.19 -32.18
N THR A 1004 14.96 -11.79 -32.34
CA THR A 1004 13.76 -11.81 -31.48
C THR A 1004 13.69 -13.16 -30.71
N GLY A 1005 13.05 -13.22 -29.53
CA GLY A 1005 12.85 -14.48 -28.76
C GLY A 1005 13.88 -14.88 -27.67
N GLU A 1006 13.57 -16.02 -27.00
CA GLU A 1006 13.88 -16.50 -25.62
C GLU A 1006 15.31 -16.91 -25.23
N ASN A 1007 16.24 -17.12 -26.15
CA ASN A 1007 17.58 -17.61 -25.76
C ASN A 1007 18.46 -16.49 -25.21
N ARG A 1008 18.27 -16.06 -23.95
CA ARG A 1008 19.06 -14.93 -23.41
C ARG A 1008 19.48 -15.12 -21.96
N LYS A 1009 20.80 -15.11 -21.75
CA LYS A 1009 21.40 -14.81 -20.46
C LYS A 1009 21.55 -13.29 -20.35
N LEU A 1010 21.37 -12.74 -19.14
CA LEU A 1010 21.69 -11.37 -18.79
C LEU A 1010 23.17 -11.11 -19.14
N GLY A 1011 23.44 -10.52 -20.31
CA GLY A 1011 24.79 -10.38 -20.87
C GLY A 1011 24.88 -10.26 -22.40
N ASP A 1012 23.92 -10.81 -23.16
CA ASP A 1012 23.95 -10.82 -24.63
C ASP A 1012 23.20 -9.62 -25.26
N LEU A 1013 23.68 -8.40 -24.99
CA LEU A 1013 23.13 -7.16 -25.58
C LEU A 1013 23.67 -6.85 -26.98
N GLU A 1014 24.81 -7.44 -27.35
CA GLU A 1014 25.44 -7.25 -28.66
C GLU A 1014 24.93 -8.23 -29.70
N LEU A 1015 24.52 -7.71 -30.85
CA LEU A 1015 24.16 -8.55 -32.00
C LEU A 1015 25.43 -9.07 -32.71
N THR A 1016 25.40 -10.35 -33.07
CA THR A 1016 26.43 -10.97 -33.92
C THR A 1016 26.45 -10.34 -35.31
N LYS A 1017 27.54 -10.53 -36.07
CA LYS A 1017 27.62 -10.03 -37.45
C LYS A 1017 26.50 -10.57 -38.35
N GLU A 1018 26.12 -11.84 -38.16
CA GLU A 1018 25.02 -12.47 -38.89
C GLU A 1018 23.69 -11.82 -38.55
N GLN A 1019 23.40 -11.63 -37.26
CA GLN A 1019 22.19 -10.95 -36.80
C GLN A 1019 22.09 -9.51 -37.29
N ARG A 1020 23.20 -8.76 -37.32
CA ARG A 1020 23.26 -7.40 -37.88
C ARG A 1020 22.97 -7.40 -39.39
N ASN A 1021 23.51 -8.37 -40.13
CA ASN A 1021 23.22 -8.53 -41.55
C ASN A 1021 21.74 -8.85 -41.80
N THR A 1022 21.10 -9.66 -40.95
CA THR A 1022 19.65 -9.89 -41.02
C THR A 1022 18.86 -8.61 -40.77
N CYS A 1023 19.24 -7.81 -39.76
CA CYS A 1023 18.59 -6.52 -39.50
C CYS A 1023 18.70 -5.57 -40.70
N ARG A 1024 19.85 -5.56 -41.39
CA ARG A 1024 20.05 -4.81 -42.63
C ARG A 1024 19.13 -5.30 -43.74
N LYS A 1025 19.09 -6.62 -43.97
CA LYS A 1025 18.24 -7.25 -44.99
C LYS A 1025 16.76 -6.90 -44.78
N VAL A 1026 16.29 -6.94 -43.53
CA VAL A 1026 14.94 -6.54 -43.14
C VAL A 1026 14.69 -5.06 -43.45
N ALA A 1027 15.59 -4.17 -43.06
CA ALA A 1027 15.46 -2.74 -43.32
C ALA A 1027 15.43 -2.42 -44.82
N GLU A 1028 16.27 -3.08 -45.63
CA GLU A 1028 16.29 -2.95 -47.09
C GLU A 1028 14.96 -3.42 -47.71
N PHE A 1029 14.49 -4.61 -47.35
CA PHE A 1029 13.22 -5.16 -47.87
C PHE A 1029 12.00 -4.30 -47.54
N MET A 1030 11.95 -3.71 -46.34
CA MET A 1030 10.87 -2.79 -45.95
C MET A 1030 10.92 -1.46 -46.73
N GLN A 1031 12.09 -1.07 -47.24
CA GLN A 1031 12.29 0.18 -47.99
C GLN A 1031 12.23 0.00 -49.52
N GLU A 1032 12.11 -1.23 -50.02
CA GLU A 1032 11.87 -1.54 -51.43
C GLU A 1032 10.41 -1.22 -51.83
N GLU A 1033 10.17 -0.76 -53.06
CA GLU A 1033 8.82 -0.66 -53.60
C GLU A 1033 8.32 -2.05 -54.04
N PRO A 1034 7.05 -2.43 -53.79
CA PRO A 1034 5.94 -1.61 -53.28
C PRO A 1034 5.82 -1.54 -51.74
N ASN A 1035 6.63 -2.30 -51.00
CA ASN A 1035 6.53 -2.43 -49.53
C ASN A 1035 6.63 -1.07 -48.81
N LYS A 1036 7.54 -0.23 -49.28
CA LYS A 1036 7.77 1.12 -48.74
C LYS A 1036 6.49 1.98 -48.77
N THR A 1037 5.70 1.88 -49.83
CA THR A 1037 4.41 2.59 -49.94
C THR A 1037 3.41 2.08 -48.90
N CYS A 1038 3.37 0.77 -48.65
CA CYS A 1038 2.47 0.17 -47.66
C CYS A 1038 2.79 0.55 -46.22
N ILE A 1039 4.07 0.73 -45.86
CA ILE A 1039 4.47 0.98 -44.47
C ILE A 1039 4.43 2.46 -44.06
N GLN A 1040 4.45 3.42 -45.00
CA GLN A 1040 4.64 4.86 -44.71
C GLN A 1040 3.61 5.48 -43.75
N GLY A 1041 2.40 4.92 -43.66
CA GLY A 1041 1.35 5.37 -42.75
C GLY A 1041 1.08 4.42 -41.57
N ASN A 1042 1.84 3.33 -41.43
CA ASN A 1042 1.59 2.29 -40.43
C ASN A 1042 2.62 2.36 -39.30
N TYR A 1043 2.15 2.74 -38.09
CA TYR A 1043 3.01 2.86 -36.91
C TYR A 1043 3.74 1.56 -36.55
N PHE A 1044 3.04 0.41 -36.58
CA PHE A 1044 3.63 -0.87 -36.20
C PHE A 1044 4.79 -1.26 -37.12
N ALA A 1045 4.59 -1.13 -38.44
CA ALA A 1045 5.62 -1.37 -39.44
C ALA A 1045 6.80 -0.40 -39.28
N LEU A 1046 6.54 0.90 -39.09
CA LEU A 1046 7.59 1.90 -38.86
C LEU A 1046 8.35 1.66 -37.56
N SER A 1047 7.70 1.16 -36.52
CA SER A 1047 8.33 0.79 -35.25
C SER A 1047 9.28 -0.39 -35.41
N LEU A 1048 8.93 -1.38 -36.23
CA LEU A 1048 9.81 -2.51 -36.56
C LEU A 1048 11.00 -2.04 -37.40
N LEU A 1049 10.75 -1.19 -38.40
CA LEU A 1049 11.80 -0.60 -39.22
C LEU A 1049 12.79 0.22 -38.38
N LEU A 1050 12.31 1.04 -37.45
CA LEU A 1050 13.16 1.83 -36.55
C LEU A 1050 14.05 0.92 -35.69
N ARG A 1051 13.51 -0.17 -35.14
CA ARG A 1051 14.29 -1.16 -34.38
C ARG A 1051 15.33 -1.84 -35.26
N ALA A 1052 14.98 -2.29 -36.46
CA ALA A 1052 15.90 -2.95 -37.38
C ALA A 1052 17.06 -2.02 -37.78
N VAL A 1053 16.77 -0.76 -38.11
CA VAL A 1053 17.78 0.25 -38.43
C VAL A 1053 18.65 0.58 -37.23
N TRP A 1054 18.06 0.73 -36.05
CA TRP A 1054 18.79 0.94 -34.80
C TRP A 1054 19.77 -0.21 -34.51
N MET A 1055 19.30 -1.47 -34.59
CA MET A 1055 20.11 -2.66 -34.31
C MET A 1055 21.24 -2.84 -35.34
N ASN A 1056 20.97 -2.56 -36.62
CA ASN A 1056 22.02 -2.57 -37.65
C ASN A 1056 23.05 -1.45 -37.42
N ALA A 1057 22.60 -0.25 -37.03
CA ALA A 1057 23.48 0.91 -36.87
C ALA A 1057 24.35 0.82 -35.60
N THR A 1058 23.75 0.51 -34.46
CA THR A 1058 24.43 0.49 -33.16
C THR A 1058 25.07 -0.86 -32.85
N GLY A 1059 24.51 -1.95 -33.41
CA GLY A 1059 24.90 -3.30 -33.00
C GLY A 1059 24.33 -3.74 -31.66
N TYR A 1060 23.47 -2.93 -31.05
CA TYR A 1060 22.80 -3.19 -29.78
C TYR A 1060 21.29 -3.19 -29.97
N ARG A 1061 20.59 -3.98 -29.16
CA ARG A 1061 19.13 -3.92 -29.08
C ARG A 1061 18.69 -2.58 -28.47
N LEU A 1062 17.53 -2.09 -28.91
CA LEU A 1062 16.97 -0.86 -28.35
C LEU A 1062 16.40 -1.14 -26.95
N MET A 1063 17.01 -0.57 -25.92
CA MET A 1063 16.66 -0.79 -24.51
C MET A 1063 16.61 0.54 -23.73
N GLU A 1064 15.91 0.54 -22.60
CA GLU A 1064 15.71 1.68 -21.71
C GLU A 1064 16.78 1.76 -20.59
N LYS A 1065 18.07 1.67 -20.94
CA LYS A 1065 19.20 1.78 -19.97
C LYS A 1065 19.70 3.22 -19.83
N GLU A 1066 20.08 3.65 -18.62
CA GLU A 1066 20.65 5.00 -18.35
C GLU A 1066 22.05 5.15 -18.99
N GLY A 1067 22.35 6.36 -19.49
CA GLY A 1067 23.71 6.77 -19.86
C GLY A 1067 24.30 6.16 -21.14
N GLN A 1068 23.47 5.69 -22.08
CA GLN A 1068 23.96 5.07 -23.32
C GLN A 1068 24.76 6.07 -24.16
N LYS A 1069 26.03 5.75 -24.39
CA LYS A 1069 26.95 6.50 -25.26
C LYS A 1069 26.85 5.95 -26.69
N ILE A 1070 26.00 6.56 -27.52
CA ILE A 1070 25.71 6.09 -28.88
C ILE A 1070 26.59 6.84 -29.89
N GLN A 1071 27.56 6.13 -30.48
CA GLN A 1071 28.47 6.64 -31.50
C GLN A 1071 28.05 6.13 -32.88
N LEU A 1072 27.58 7.03 -33.75
CA LEU A 1072 27.12 6.70 -35.10
C LEU A 1072 27.60 7.74 -36.11
N LEU A 1073 27.70 7.32 -37.38
CA LEU A 1073 28.02 8.22 -38.49
C LEU A 1073 26.87 9.20 -38.77
N PRO A 1074 27.14 10.41 -39.31
CA PRO A 1074 26.11 11.40 -39.63
C PRO A 1074 25.06 10.87 -40.61
N THR A 1075 25.44 9.97 -41.52
CA THR A 1075 24.52 9.31 -42.46
C THR A 1075 23.54 8.37 -41.74
N GLN A 1076 24.01 7.64 -40.72
CA GLN A 1076 23.17 6.77 -39.90
C GLN A 1076 22.20 7.58 -39.04
N TRP A 1077 22.65 8.69 -38.43
CA TRP A 1077 21.78 9.60 -37.69
C TRP A 1077 20.70 10.24 -38.56
N LYS A 1078 21.02 10.63 -39.80
CA LYS A 1078 20.02 11.16 -40.75
C LYS A 1078 18.93 10.13 -41.05
N GLU A 1079 19.29 8.87 -41.20
CA GLU A 1079 18.34 7.80 -41.48
C GLU A 1079 17.47 7.48 -40.25
N ILE A 1080 18.06 7.38 -39.05
CA ILE A 1080 17.32 7.22 -37.79
C ILE A 1080 16.35 8.40 -37.59
N ARG A 1081 16.79 9.63 -37.85
CA ARG A 1081 15.95 10.83 -37.77
C ARG A 1081 14.74 10.72 -38.70
N ARG A 1082 14.96 10.39 -39.98
CA ARG A 1082 13.88 10.27 -40.97
C ARG A 1082 12.84 9.23 -40.57
N ILE A 1083 13.29 8.04 -40.13
CA ILE A 1083 12.37 6.96 -39.75
C ILE A 1083 11.65 7.27 -38.43
N SER A 1084 12.34 7.82 -37.44
CA SER A 1084 11.74 8.19 -36.15
C SER A 1084 10.72 9.33 -36.29
N GLU A 1085 10.96 10.30 -37.17
CA GLU A 1085 9.97 11.35 -37.53
C GLU A 1085 8.71 10.71 -38.14
N LEU A 1086 8.85 9.86 -39.17
CA LEU A 1086 7.72 9.14 -39.78
C LEU A 1086 6.97 8.27 -38.77
N CYS A 1087 7.69 7.57 -37.89
CA CYS A 1087 7.09 6.73 -36.86
C CYS A 1087 6.27 7.55 -35.86
N CYS A 1088 6.78 8.70 -35.42
CA CYS A 1088 6.06 9.58 -34.51
C CYS A 1088 4.84 10.26 -35.18
N GLU A 1089 4.95 10.63 -36.46
CA GLU A 1089 3.84 11.19 -37.24
C GLU A 1089 2.73 10.17 -37.45
N ALA A 1090 3.07 8.94 -37.84
CA ALA A 1090 2.10 7.84 -37.99
C ALA A 1090 1.38 7.50 -36.67
N ALA A 1091 2.06 7.67 -35.53
CA ALA A 1091 1.43 7.52 -34.23
C ALA A 1091 0.37 8.59 -33.96
N GLN A 1092 0.59 9.83 -34.41
CA GLN A 1092 -0.37 10.94 -34.23
C GLN A 1092 -1.60 10.81 -35.14
N SER A 1093 -1.45 10.19 -36.32
CA SER A 1093 -2.52 10.11 -37.32
C SER A 1093 -3.35 8.83 -37.28
N ASN A 1094 -2.77 7.70 -36.87
CA ASN A 1094 -3.36 6.37 -37.09
C ASN A 1094 -3.34 5.43 -35.88
N THR A 1095 -2.83 5.84 -34.71
CA THR A 1095 -2.78 4.95 -33.55
C THR A 1095 -3.85 5.24 -32.52
N VAL A 1096 -4.26 4.13 -31.95
CA VAL A 1096 -5.01 4.00 -30.72
C VAL A 1096 -4.29 4.75 -29.60
N GLY A 1097 -4.76 5.96 -29.28
CA GLY A 1097 -4.16 6.82 -28.25
C GLY A 1097 -3.38 8.03 -28.76
N ASN A 1098 -3.26 8.24 -30.07
CA ASN A 1098 -2.64 9.43 -30.70
C ASN A 1098 -1.18 9.73 -30.25
N ARG A 1099 -0.42 8.74 -29.77
CA ARG A 1099 0.92 8.98 -29.18
C ARG A 1099 1.88 7.83 -29.45
N ALA A 1100 3.14 8.16 -29.78
CA ALA A 1100 4.22 7.20 -29.97
C ALA A 1100 4.79 6.70 -28.63
N ARG A 1101 5.46 5.54 -28.63
CA ARG A 1101 6.23 5.10 -27.46
C ARG A 1101 7.25 6.17 -27.05
N PRO A 1102 7.35 6.48 -25.74
CA PRO A 1102 8.30 7.43 -25.19
C PRO A 1102 9.74 7.36 -25.72
N ILE A 1103 10.31 6.16 -25.76
CA ILE A 1103 11.69 5.95 -26.22
C ILE A 1103 11.89 6.34 -27.68
N PHE A 1104 10.87 6.17 -28.55
CA PHE A 1104 10.95 6.59 -29.95
C PHE A 1104 10.96 8.11 -30.08
N SER A 1105 10.19 8.81 -29.26
CA SER A 1105 10.23 10.28 -29.18
C SER A 1105 11.58 10.79 -28.68
N LEU A 1106 12.21 10.10 -27.72
CA LEU A 1106 13.58 10.42 -27.27
C LEU A 1106 14.63 10.14 -28.35
N ILE A 1107 14.53 9.03 -29.09
CA ILE A 1107 15.42 8.76 -30.23
C ILE A 1107 15.26 9.83 -31.29
N ARG A 1108 14.03 10.27 -31.58
CA ARG A 1108 13.76 11.38 -32.50
C ARG A 1108 14.42 12.66 -32.01
N ALA A 1109 14.25 13.00 -30.73
CA ALA A 1109 14.86 14.18 -30.13
C ALA A 1109 16.40 14.14 -30.21
N LEU A 1110 17.00 12.99 -29.88
CA LEU A 1110 18.44 12.76 -29.98
C LEU A 1110 18.92 12.85 -31.43
N ALA A 1111 18.23 12.22 -32.38
CA ALA A 1111 18.61 12.20 -33.79
C ALA A 1111 18.50 13.60 -34.43
N VAL A 1112 17.49 14.40 -34.04
CA VAL A 1112 17.41 15.83 -34.40
C VAL A 1112 18.62 16.57 -33.89
N LEU A 1113 18.94 16.44 -32.59
CA LEU A 1113 20.08 17.12 -31.98
C LEU A 1113 21.41 16.73 -32.67
N GLN A 1114 21.59 15.44 -32.96
CA GLN A 1114 22.78 14.93 -33.64
C GLN A 1114 22.93 15.43 -35.08
N CYS A 1115 21.81 15.64 -35.78
CA CYS A 1115 21.82 16.10 -37.17
C CYS A 1115 21.95 17.62 -37.31
N THR A 1116 21.33 18.39 -36.42
CA THR A 1116 21.16 19.85 -36.59
C THR A 1116 21.86 20.68 -35.53
N ARG A 1117 22.27 20.09 -34.40
CA ARG A 1117 22.74 20.79 -33.19
C ARG A 1117 21.71 21.79 -32.63
N ASP A 1118 20.43 21.55 -32.89
CA ASP A 1118 19.34 22.42 -32.43
C ASP A 1118 18.81 21.93 -31.07
N PHE A 1119 19.36 22.48 -29.99
CA PHE A 1119 18.99 22.13 -28.62
C PHE A 1119 17.55 22.56 -28.27
N LYS A 1120 17.09 23.68 -28.81
CA LYS A 1120 15.73 24.17 -28.57
C LYS A 1120 14.69 23.21 -29.14
N LYS A 1121 14.86 22.82 -30.40
CA LYS A 1121 13.94 21.87 -31.06
C LYS A 1121 13.96 20.49 -30.41
N CYS A 1122 15.13 20.06 -29.91
CA CYS A 1122 15.25 18.83 -29.14
C CYS A 1122 14.38 18.89 -27.87
N GLU A 1123 14.49 19.97 -27.09
CA GLU A 1123 13.69 20.18 -25.88
C GLU A 1123 12.18 20.27 -26.20
N GLU A 1124 11.78 20.95 -27.27
CA GLU A 1124 10.37 21.02 -27.71
C GLU A 1124 9.79 19.63 -27.99
N ILE A 1125 10.56 18.73 -28.63
CA ILE A 1125 10.15 17.34 -28.86
C ILE A 1125 10.00 16.58 -27.53
N ILE A 1126 10.92 16.79 -26.59
CA ILE A 1126 10.90 16.14 -25.27
C ILE A 1126 9.72 16.63 -24.44
N GLN A 1127 9.44 17.93 -24.43
CA GLN A 1127 8.30 18.51 -23.73
C GLN A 1127 6.96 18.08 -24.31
N GLY A 1128 6.93 17.68 -25.59
CA GLY A 1128 5.76 17.05 -26.22
C GLY A 1128 5.46 15.63 -25.73
N ILE A 1129 6.35 15.01 -24.93
CA ILE A 1129 6.13 13.69 -24.34
C ILE A 1129 5.25 13.87 -23.08
N GLY A 1130 4.02 13.33 -23.10
CA GLY A 1130 3.08 13.46 -21.99
C GLY A 1130 3.64 12.99 -20.64
N VAL A 1131 3.64 13.88 -19.64
CA VAL A 1131 4.16 13.64 -18.28
C VAL A 1131 3.39 12.51 -17.55
N ASP A 1132 2.16 12.28 -17.97
CA ASP A 1132 1.24 11.23 -17.51
C ASP A 1132 1.71 9.80 -17.81
N LEU A 1133 2.57 9.59 -18.82
CA LEU A 1133 3.04 8.27 -19.26
C LEU A 1133 4.14 7.68 -18.37
N PHE A 1134 4.74 8.46 -17.46
CA PHE A 1134 5.89 8.02 -16.65
C PHE A 1134 5.56 7.96 -15.17
N THR A 1135 4.29 7.77 -14.80
CA THR A 1135 3.83 7.78 -13.40
C THR A 1135 4.35 6.57 -12.61
N ARG A 1136 4.50 5.39 -13.23
CA ARG A 1136 5.03 4.16 -12.60
C ARG A 1136 6.49 3.85 -12.89
N SER A 1137 6.95 3.98 -14.13
CA SER A 1137 8.35 3.74 -14.46
C SER A 1137 9.24 4.78 -13.76
N PRO A 1138 10.45 4.42 -13.27
CA PRO A 1138 11.40 5.41 -12.80
C PRO A 1138 11.49 6.47 -13.90
N ARG A 1139 11.25 7.75 -13.55
CA ARG A 1139 11.46 8.86 -14.49
C ARG A 1139 12.87 8.65 -15.03
N MET A 1140 13.02 8.09 -16.23
CA MET A 1140 14.33 7.60 -16.64
C MET A 1140 15.27 8.77 -16.59
N ARG A 1141 16.22 8.70 -15.67
CA ARG A 1141 17.29 9.67 -15.62
C ARG A 1141 18.12 9.34 -16.85
N VAL A 1142 18.10 10.28 -17.79
CA VAL A 1142 18.95 10.39 -18.98
C VAL A 1142 19.38 9.05 -19.63
N PRO A 1143 18.51 8.43 -20.45
CA PRO A 1143 18.85 7.22 -21.21
C PRO A 1143 19.98 7.42 -22.21
N PHE A 1144 20.10 8.60 -22.82
CA PHE A 1144 21.09 8.84 -23.88
C PHE A 1144 22.04 9.99 -23.55
N ILE A 1145 23.33 9.77 -23.75
CA ILE A 1145 24.36 10.81 -23.69
C ILE A 1145 24.57 11.41 -25.08
N TYR A 1146 24.66 12.73 -25.14
CA TYR A 1146 25.00 13.43 -26.37
C TYR A 1146 26.49 13.22 -26.71
N CYS A 1147 26.73 12.51 -27.81
CA CYS A 1147 28.06 12.08 -28.25
C CYS A 1147 28.36 12.56 -29.67
N ASP A 1148 29.62 12.79 -30.01
CA ASP A 1148 30.09 12.84 -31.39
C ASP A 1148 30.55 11.43 -31.86
N GLN A 1149 31.32 11.36 -32.94
CA GLN A 1149 31.85 10.08 -33.46
C GLN A 1149 32.93 9.48 -32.57
N ASP A 1150 33.60 10.30 -31.74
CA ASP A 1150 34.76 9.93 -30.94
C ASP A 1150 34.39 9.71 -29.46
N GLY A 1151 33.26 10.24 -28.99
CA GLY A 1151 32.85 10.12 -27.59
C GLY A 1151 31.80 11.13 -27.13
N PRO A 1152 31.51 11.18 -25.82
CA PRO A 1152 30.70 12.23 -25.22
C PRO A 1152 31.31 13.61 -25.47
N ILE A 1153 30.49 14.61 -25.74
CA ILE A 1153 30.96 16.00 -25.86
C ILE A 1153 31.09 16.61 -24.46
N HIS A 1154 32.27 17.16 -24.16
CA HIS A 1154 32.55 17.79 -22.88
C HIS A 1154 32.22 19.30 -22.89
N TYR A 1155 31.59 19.73 -21.81
CA TYR A 1155 31.20 21.10 -21.51
C TYR A 1155 31.82 21.53 -20.19
N ASN A 1156 31.90 22.84 -19.99
CA ASN A 1156 32.18 23.44 -18.70
C ASN A 1156 31.01 24.38 -18.35
N GLY A 1157 30.83 24.70 -17.09
CA GLY A 1157 29.73 25.58 -16.69
C GLY A 1157 29.79 25.99 -15.23
N MET A 1158 29.03 27.02 -14.90
CA MET A 1158 28.94 27.59 -13.56
C MET A 1158 27.61 27.24 -12.92
N ILE A 1159 27.62 26.87 -11.64
CA ILE A 1159 26.39 26.67 -10.85
C ILE A 1159 25.78 28.03 -10.55
N GLU A 1160 24.55 28.25 -10.97
CA GLU A 1160 23.86 29.52 -10.75
C GLU A 1160 22.91 29.46 -9.55
N LYS A 1161 22.24 28.32 -9.35
CA LYS A 1161 21.25 28.12 -8.29
C LYS A 1161 21.28 26.70 -7.74
N LEU A 1162 21.15 26.55 -6.43
CA LEU A 1162 21.01 25.26 -5.74
C LEU A 1162 19.59 25.07 -5.19
N GLU A 1163 18.95 23.95 -5.55
CA GLU A 1163 17.65 23.54 -5.01
C GLU A 1163 17.74 22.08 -4.52
N GLY A 1164 17.94 21.92 -3.21
CA GLY A 1164 18.16 20.61 -2.59
C GLY A 1164 19.38 19.87 -3.18
N ARG A 1165 19.15 18.74 -3.84
CA ARG A 1165 20.20 17.92 -4.50
C ARG A 1165 20.35 18.18 -6.01
N THR A 1166 19.70 19.22 -6.53
CA THR A 1166 19.80 19.61 -7.94
C THR A 1166 20.45 20.99 -8.03
N ALA A 1167 21.52 21.09 -8.80
CA ALA A 1167 22.13 22.36 -9.18
C ALA A 1167 21.65 22.73 -10.58
N TRP A 1168 21.41 24.01 -10.82
CA TRP A 1168 21.14 24.56 -12.13
C TRP A 1168 22.42 25.17 -12.68
N ILE A 1169 22.94 24.61 -13.77
CA ILE A 1169 24.20 25.00 -14.39
C ILE A 1169 23.93 25.86 -15.62
N HIS A 1170 24.67 26.95 -15.71
CA HIS A 1170 24.87 27.71 -16.93
C HIS A 1170 26.10 27.16 -17.67
N LEU A 1171 25.93 26.67 -18.90
CA LEU A 1171 27.01 26.06 -19.66
C LEU A 1171 27.75 27.10 -20.51
N GLU A 1172 29.08 27.01 -20.51
CA GLU A 1172 29.92 27.77 -21.44
C GLU A 1172 29.95 27.06 -22.78
N THR A 1173 29.19 27.58 -23.73
CA THR A 1173 29.05 27.05 -25.09
C THR A 1173 28.75 28.18 -26.06
N ASP A 1174 29.09 28.00 -27.33
CA ASP A 1174 28.75 28.94 -28.40
C ASP A 1174 27.27 28.81 -28.85
N ASP A 1175 26.52 27.85 -28.29
CA ASP A 1175 25.10 27.64 -28.58
C ASP A 1175 24.20 28.64 -27.84
N PRO A 1176 23.42 29.49 -28.54
CA PRO A 1176 22.64 30.56 -27.92
C PRO A 1176 21.54 30.09 -26.96
N TYR A 1177 21.05 28.85 -27.12
CA TYR A 1177 19.98 28.31 -26.29
C TYR A 1177 20.53 27.86 -24.93
N LEU A 1178 21.63 27.12 -24.95
CA LEU A 1178 22.32 26.63 -23.75
C LEU A 1178 23.17 27.71 -23.04
N SER A 1179 23.73 28.67 -23.79
CA SER A 1179 24.51 29.80 -23.26
C SER A 1179 23.65 30.98 -22.81
N GLY A 1180 22.33 30.88 -22.98
CA GLY A 1180 21.36 31.97 -22.77
C GLY A 1180 20.41 31.69 -21.61
N MET A 1181 19.11 31.64 -21.91
CA MET A 1181 18.02 31.53 -20.91
C MET A 1181 17.81 30.12 -20.34
N HIS A 1182 18.29 29.06 -21.00
CA HIS A 1182 17.99 27.69 -20.59
C HIS A 1182 19.01 27.16 -19.59
N LYS A 1183 18.53 26.72 -18.42
CA LYS A 1183 19.39 26.22 -17.33
C LYS A 1183 19.42 24.69 -17.36
N VAL A 1184 20.61 24.10 -17.35
CA VAL A 1184 20.77 22.63 -17.40
C VAL A 1184 20.82 22.07 -15.98
N ARG A 1185 20.05 21.02 -15.71
CA ARG A 1185 20.09 20.36 -14.39
C ARG A 1185 21.35 19.54 -14.21
N TYR A 1186 21.98 19.69 -13.06
CA TYR A 1186 23.07 18.86 -12.60
C TYR A 1186 22.68 18.21 -11.29
N ARG A 1187 22.63 16.88 -11.26
CA ARG A 1187 22.23 16.15 -10.06
C ARG A 1187 23.45 15.84 -9.23
N MET A 1188 23.47 16.33 -7.98
CA MET A 1188 24.59 16.14 -7.04
C MET A 1188 24.58 14.75 -6.41
N VAL A 1189 24.63 13.69 -7.23
CA VAL A 1189 24.68 12.29 -6.77
C VAL A 1189 26.13 11.88 -6.59
N GLY A 1190 26.52 11.49 -5.38
CA GLY A 1190 27.90 11.04 -5.05
C GLY A 1190 28.92 12.16 -4.75
N VAL A 1191 28.54 13.44 -4.88
CA VAL A 1191 29.44 14.58 -4.63
C VAL A 1191 29.64 14.86 -3.13
N THR A 1192 28.75 14.36 -2.26
CA THR A 1192 28.94 14.38 -0.79
C THR A 1192 30.09 13.50 -0.30
N SER A 1193 30.73 12.71 -1.19
CA SER A 1193 31.97 11.97 -0.89
C SER A 1193 33.25 12.82 -1.02
N MET A 1194 33.15 14.08 -1.45
CA MET A 1194 34.25 15.04 -1.37
C MET A 1194 33.92 16.11 -0.34
N ASN A 1195 34.91 16.47 0.49
CA ASN A 1195 34.83 17.43 1.60
C ASN A 1195 34.38 18.86 1.24
N ASN A 1196 33.83 19.10 0.03
CA ASN A 1196 33.27 20.36 -0.42
C ASN A 1196 32.04 20.09 -1.31
N PRO A 1197 30.81 20.27 -0.81
CA PRO A 1197 29.62 20.30 -1.66
C PRO A 1197 29.71 21.49 -2.63
N PRO A 1198 29.18 21.37 -3.86
CA PRO A 1198 29.25 22.44 -4.83
C PRO A 1198 28.52 23.69 -4.32
N ARG A 1199 29.12 24.86 -4.45
CA ARG A 1199 28.50 26.14 -4.03
C ARG A 1199 27.86 26.86 -5.21
N GLU A 1200 26.90 27.73 -4.93
CA GLU A 1200 26.47 28.71 -5.93
C GLU A 1200 27.68 29.52 -6.40
N ASN A 1201 27.75 29.74 -7.71
CA ASN A 1201 28.89 30.31 -8.44
C ASN A 1201 30.14 29.41 -8.53
N GLU A 1202 30.05 28.13 -8.17
CA GLU A 1202 31.15 27.20 -8.41
C GLU A 1202 31.26 26.80 -9.88
N TYR A 1203 32.49 26.78 -10.38
CA TYR A 1203 32.82 26.43 -11.75
C TYR A 1203 33.13 24.94 -11.89
N LEU A 1204 32.38 24.24 -12.73
CA LEU A 1204 32.50 22.80 -12.98
C LEU A 1204 33.10 22.54 -14.37
N ARG A 1205 34.06 21.60 -14.44
CA ARG A 1205 34.73 21.17 -15.67
C ARG A 1205 34.43 19.71 -16.01
N GLY A 1206 34.50 19.39 -17.30
CA GLY A 1206 34.38 18.01 -17.80
C GLY A 1206 32.96 17.45 -17.65
N LEU A 1207 31.97 18.28 -17.93
CA LEU A 1207 30.56 17.91 -17.90
C LEU A 1207 30.16 17.26 -19.22
N ILE A 1208 29.36 16.21 -19.18
CA ILE A 1208 28.72 15.61 -20.35
C ILE A 1208 27.22 15.89 -20.27
N LEU A 1209 26.62 16.15 -21.43
CA LEU A 1209 25.19 16.36 -21.56
C LEU A 1209 24.49 15.05 -21.90
N GLY A 1210 23.35 14.82 -21.28
CA GLY A 1210 22.44 13.81 -21.79
C GLY A 1210 20.98 14.24 -21.73
N ILE A 1211 20.19 13.45 -22.43
CA ILE A 1211 18.81 13.71 -22.78
C ILE A 1211 17.93 12.69 -22.07
N GLY A 1212 16.89 13.17 -21.38
CA GLY A 1212 15.85 12.34 -20.80
C GLY A 1212 14.52 13.07 -20.75
N TYR A 1213 13.51 12.43 -20.14
CA TYR A 1213 12.12 12.92 -20.18
C TYR A 1213 11.89 14.29 -19.53
N ASN A 1214 12.77 14.69 -18.62
CA ASN A 1214 12.64 16.01 -18.00
C ASN A 1214 13.36 17.12 -18.80
N GLY A 1215 14.02 16.81 -19.91
CA GLY A 1215 14.92 17.70 -20.66
C GLY A 1215 16.40 17.39 -20.44
N PHE A 1216 17.27 18.36 -20.71
CA PHE A 1216 18.73 18.19 -20.56
C PHE A 1216 19.18 18.01 -19.10
N SER A 1217 20.15 17.12 -18.88
CA SER A 1217 20.89 17.03 -17.62
C SER A 1217 22.39 16.85 -17.86
N ALA A 1218 23.20 17.49 -17.01
CA ALA A 1218 24.65 17.44 -17.01
C ALA A 1218 25.18 16.44 -15.96
N TYR A 1219 26.28 15.77 -16.30
CA TYR A 1219 26.97 14.80 -15.45
C TYR A 1219 28.48 15.00 -15.54
N LYS A 1220 29.25 14.57 -14.52
CA LYS A 1220 30.71 14.40 -14.71
C LYS A 1220 30.95 13.06 -15.39
N ASP A 1221 31.85 13.02 -16.38
CA ASP A 1221 32.16 11.79 -17.13
C ASP A 1221 32.57 10.62 -16.20
N ASN A 1222 33.36 10.92 -15.16
CA ASN A 1222 33.81 9.93 -14.16
C ASN A 1222 32.76 9.60 -13.08
N GLY A 1223 31.68 10.38 -13.00
CA GLY A 1223 30.66 10.24 -11.95
C GLY A 1223 29.71 9.05 -12.18
N GLN A 1224 29.77 8.43 -13.36
CA GLN A 1224 28.94 7.27 -13.72
C GLN A 1224 29.66 5.93 -13.65
N GLU A 1225 31.00 5.86 -13.63
CA GLU A 1225 31.72 4.60 -13.36
C GLU A 1225 31.48 4.06 -11.93
N ARG A 1226 30.78 4.83 -11.09
CA ARG A 1226 30.34 4.47 -9.74
C ARG A 1226 28.84 4.11 -9.65
N ARG A 1227 28.12 4.01 -10.78
CA ARG A 1227 26.68 3.68 -10.81
C ARG A 1227 26.40 2.33 -11.43
#